data_AF-A0A150ARM8-F1
#
_entry.id   AF-A0A150ARM8-F1
#
_cell.length_a   1.000
_cell.length_b   1.000
_cell.length_c   1.000
_cell.angle_alpha   90.00
_cell.angle_beta   90.00
_cell.angle_gamma   90.00
#
_symmetry.space_group_name_H-M   'P 1'
#
loop_
_entity.id
_entity.type
_entity.pdbx_description
1 polymer ?
#
loop_
_entity_poly.entity_id
_entity_poly.type
_entity_poly.pdbx_seq_one_letter_code
_entity_poly.pdbx_strand_id
1 'polypeptide(L)'
;MNSFSSTNTDAQRLVLGGQFNPFPGLRPFRTDETFLFFGRDGQTEEVLWRLEKNRFVAALGASGSGKSSLIYCGLIPALQGGFMEKQGSSWNVSTSRPGTDPIKNLALAVLQSTTTYAEKSNEDQELLLNVAVTMLLSSSKGLVNLVERLQKEEGNNFLILIDQFEELFRFSRLESEDLSMGMASAFVKLLVEATKQKKVPIYVVMTMRSDYIGDCARFPELTYLINESHYLIPQMTRDQKKEAVLGPMSVGGAKISPRLLQRLLNDLGDTQDQLPIMQHALMRTWEYWNSHSDDNDEVDVYHYEAIGGMGEALSQHADEAYRELTEEEKLICEKLFKALTEKGDDGRGIRRPTKLKNLAHIAETDESIVINVVDRFRSSGRTLLMPDQSVDVISDTVVDISHESLMRVWIRCRDWVDEEYEAVKIYKRLAEAASMYQQGKASLWRPPDLYIAIQWKERFRPNLAWAIQYEPSYERAVTFLKSSQEEYEEEQRVKERLQKRIVKRTKVIALVLAAATIGAIMLVIFAQLKARDAEIAAIQATEFGEKAKESARIAEEQKKKAEAQTVLAEQAADEARKQTEIAQAAKDSADYQKNVALRQSERARLALVEAEKQRQLADAEKDKATLNANIADRKSKEAELQKEAANLAKANADTLRFLSIAQALAVKSLQLKDPEQKALLASQAYGFNEQYKGLDPNPDVYQGLYQALKGFKGDDFNLMKGHKDYVRTLFFDPELNYLYSAGSDGTIHKWKNGSLESELITENQGVIRGLLVSKTKGRAAIYTEQGKMTIFSYPEFEELKKVEVSKGQLWTGSFDQYGDRIFVAGQTQKVYAVDIESYAVASFVKTSSRITKLQVSNLDGNIWGMLESGAVMKWCPDGGCDETLVYADQRITGTALAFSDDGKTVALGFEDGKLILWDRITGTEIDNLQGHDTRVTSLKFDNERKRLVSTSLDGSARIWNIEKGRTNESPIILNDLGAWASEASFADHGKTLFVGTSGHDLRRYELDIPSLSDNVCSLMPRKEMTQKEWDRYVGEGIDNRNVCNGSDIN
;
A
#
# COMPACT_ATOMS: atom_id res chain seq x y z
N MET A 1 17.21 9.01 45.04
CA MET A 1 16.59 8.39 46.24
C MET A 1 17.24 7.03 46.56
N ASN A 2 18.38 6.96 47.27
CA ASN A 2 19.07 5.67 47.54
C ASN A 2 18.86 5.13 48.98
N SER A 3 17.77 5.47 49.67
CA SER A 3 17.56 5.06 51.08
C SER A 3 16.21 4.40 51.38
N PHE A 4 15.42 4.00 50.38
CA PHE A 4 14.06 3.44 50.58
C PHE A 4 13.92 1.93 50.29
N SER A 5 15.01 1.17 50.11
CA SER A 5 14.90 -0.19 49.53
C SER A 5 15.01 -1.40 50.49
N SER A 6 15.03 -1.24 51.81
CA SER A 6 15.10 -2.44 52.68
C SER A 6 14.34 -2.41 54.01
N THR A 7 13.96 -1.25 54.55
CA THR A 7 13.38 -1.16 55.90
C THR A 7 11.85 -1.03 55.94
N ASN A 8 11.17 -0.88 54.80
CA ASN A 8 9.73 -0.57 54.76
C ASN A 8 8.82 -1.77 54.40
N THR A 9 9.39 -2.87 53.90
CA THR A 9 8.64 -4.04 53.42
C THR A 9 7.97 -4.82 54.55
N ASP A 10 8.64 -4.93 55.71
CA ASP A 10 8.10 -5.66 56.87
C ASP A 10 7.04 -4.87 57.64
N ALA A 11 7.12 -3.52 57.64
CA ALA A 11 6.15 -2.66 58.31
C ALA A 11 4.80 -2.61 57.58
N GLN A 12 4.79 -2.72 56.24
CA GLN A 12 3.57 -2.72 55.43
C GLN A 12 2.86 -4.09 55.40
N ARG A 13 3.62 -5.19 55.54
CA ARG A 13 3.10 -6.56 55.66
C ARG A 13 2.18 -6.75 56.89
N LEU A 14 2.43 -5.99 57.95
CA LEU A 14 1.63 -5.98 59.18
C LEU A 14 0.29 -5.25 59.04
N VAL A 15 0.11 -4.41 58.01
CA VAL A 15 -1.10 -3.58 57.81
C VAL A 15 -2.14 -4.25 56.91
N LEU A 16 -1.72 -5.09 55.95
CA LEU A 16 -2.59 -5.68 54.92
C LEU A 16 -3.08 -7.12 55.21
N GLY A 17 -2.63 -7.75 56.31
CA GLY A 17 -3.19 -9.02 56.79
C GLY A 17 -3.03 -10.20 55.81
N GLY A 18 -1.89 -10.89 55.87
CA GLY A 18 -1.67 -12.18 55.19
C GLY A 18 -1.12 -12.11 53.75
N GLN A 19 -0.98 -13.27 53.11
CA GLN A 19 -0.59 -13.40 51.70
C GLN A 19 -1.75 -12.91 50.80
N PHE A 20 -1.43 -12.10 49.78
CA PHE A 20 -2.41 -11.61 48.81
C PHE A 20 -1.78 -11.55 47.41
N ASN A 21 -2.60 -11.67 46.36
CA ASN A 21 -2.11 -11.60 44.98
C ASN A 21 -1.72 -10.15 44.61
N PRO A 22 -0.44 -9.86 44.33
CA PRO A 22 0.00 -8.51 44.07
C PRO A 22 -0.21 -8.06 42.61
N PHE A 23 -0.67 -8.94 41.72
CA PHE A 23 -0.79 -8.63 40.29
C PHE A 23 -2.24 -8.44 39.88
N PRO A 24 -2.61 -7.27 39.33
CA PRO A 24 -4.01 -6.97 39.04
C PRO A 24 -4.55 -7.49 37.70
N GLY A 25 -3.77 -8.28 36.95
CA GLY A 25 -4.22 -8.83 35.65
C GLY A 25 -3.96 -7.87 34.48
N LEU A 26 -4.97 -7.60 33.65
CA LEU A 26 -4.82 -6.70 32.48
C LEU A 26 -5.09 -5.23 32.81
N ARG A 27 -5.69 -4.91 33.96
CA ARG A 27 -5.95 -3.53 34.37
C ARG A 27 -4.65 -2.83 34.81
N PRO A 28 -4.54 -1.50 34.62
CA PRO A 28 -3.45 -0.75 35.23
C PRO A 28 -3.53 -0.81 36.76
N PHE A 29 -2.37 -0.68 37.42
CA PHE A 29 -2.31 -0.38 38.85
C PHE A 29 -3.02 0.94 39.18
N ARG A 30 -3.68 0.95 40.34
CA ARG A 30 -4.41 2.10 40.90
C ARG A 30 -3.53 2.89 41.86
N THR A 31 -3.97 4.10 42.23
CA THR A 31 -3.22 5.01 43.11
C THR A 31 -2.97 4.43 44.51
N ASP A 32 -3.89 3.61 45.02
CA ASP A 32 -3.76 2.88 46.29
C ASP A 32 -2.78 1.69 46.23
N GLU A 33 -2.41 1.25 45.03
CA GLU A 33 -1.49 0.11 44.79
C GLU A 33 -0.03 0.56 44.57
N THR A 34 0.32 1.77 44.98
CA THR A 34 1.65 2.37 44.76
C THR A 34 2.79 1.49 45.30
N PHE A 35 2.56 0.80 46.42
CA PHE A 35 3.53 -0.10 47.05
C PHE A 35 3.80 -1.38 46.23
N LEU A 36 3.04 -1.63 45.16
CA LEU A 36 3.22 -2.74 44.22
C LEU A 36 3.86 -2.28 42.90
N PHE A 37 4.22 -1.01 42.75
CA PHE A 37 4.75 -0.46 41.50
C PHE A 37 6.27 -0.26 41.58
N PHE A 38 7.04 -1.02 40.79
CA PHE A 38 8.50 -1.04 40.82
C PHE A 38 9.14 -0.91 39.43
N GLY A 39 10.42 -0.49 39.39
CA GLY A 39 11.23 -0.45 38.17
C GLY A 39 10.99 0.77 37.27
N ARG A 40 10.31 1.81 37.77
CA ARG A 40 9.94 3.01 36.99
C ARG A 40 10.25 4.36 37.65
N ASP A 41 11.01 4.35 38.74
CA ASP A 41 11.26 5.55 39.57
C ASP A 41 11.90 6.70 38.77
N GLY A 42 12.94 6.42 37.98
CA GLY A 42 13.61 7.45 37.17
C GLY A 42 12.73 8.07 36.09
N GLN A 43 11.77 7.31 35.55
CA GLN A 43 10.80 7.85 34.59
C GLN A 43 9.76 8.75 35.27
N THR A 44 9.37 8.42 36.50
CA THR A 44 8.48 9.28 37.31
C THR A 44 9.12 10.64 37.59
N GLU A 45 10.42 10.67 37.94
CA GLU A 45 11.16 11.92 38.19
C GLU A 45 11.19 12.83 36.94
N GLU A 46 11.42 12.25 35.75
CA GLU A 46 11.49 13.01 34.50
C GLU A 46 10.11 13.60 34.11
N VAL A 47 9.02 12.84 34.31
CA VAL A 47 7.66 13.35 34.07
C VAL A 47 7.31 14.47 35.05
N LEU A 48 7.68 14.31 36.32
CA LEU A 48 7.48 15.33 37.35
C LEU A 48 8.22 16.64 37.00
N TRP A 49 9.48 16.53 36.58
CA TRP A 49 10.30 17.69 36.18
C TRP A 49 9.71 18.44 34.99
N ARG A 50 9.22 17.73 33.97
CA ARG A 50 8.54 18.34 32.80
C ARG A 50 7.24 19.02 33.19
N LEU A 51 6.47 18.40 34.09
CA LEU A 51 5.22 18.95 34.60
C LEU A 51 5.45 20.25 35.40
N GLU A 52 6.48 20.29 36.25
CA GLU A 52 6.86 21.49 37.01
C GLU A 52 7.21 22.65 36.06
N LYS A 53 7.99 22.38 35.01
CA LYS A 53 8.48 23.40 34.08
C LYS A 53 7.38 23.97 33.19
N ASN A 54 6.50 23.12 32.67
CA ASN A 54 5.62 23.47 31.56
C ASN A 54 4.12 23.50 31.93
N ARG A 55 3.73 23.08 33.15
CA ARG A 55 2.32 22.85 33.57
C ARG A 55 1.53 21.87 32.70
N PHE A 56 2.22 21.25 31.76
CA PHE A 56 1.68 20.32 30.79
C PHE A 56 2.70 19.21 30.58
N VAL A 57 2.24 17.96 30.51
CA VAL A 57 3.07 16.86 30.01
C VAL A 57 2.21 15.86 29.24
N ALA A 58 2.66 15.52 28.03
CA ALA A 58 2.10 14.43 27.25
C ALA A 58 2.96 13.17 27.43
N ALA A 59 2.47 12.19 28.19
CA ALA A 59 3.12 10.89 28.36
C ALA A 59 2.76 9.96 27.20
N LEU A 60 3.71 9.75 26.29
CA LEU A 60 3.55 9.02 25.04
C LEU A 60 4.20 7.64 25.12
N GLY A 61 3.66 6.67 24.38
CA GLY A 61 4.30 5.36 24.21
C GLY A 61 3.37 4.30 23.65
N ALA A 62 3.93 3.17 23.23
CA ALA A 62 3.17 2.06 22.68
C ALA A 62 2.06 1.56 23.64
N SER A 63 1.04 0.91 23.07
CA SER A 63 0.00 0.23 23.86
C SER A 63 0.63 -0.77 24.83
N GLY A 64 0.21 -0.77 26.10
CA GLY A 64 0.79 -1.66 27.11
C GLY A 64 2.17 -1.27 27.68
N SER A 65 2.74 -0.11 27.35
CA SER A 65 4.04 0.33 27.91
C SER A 65 4.04 0.71 29.40
N GLY A 66 2.87 0.65 30.05
CA GLY A 66 2.68 1.00 31.47
C GLY A 66 2.37 2.48 31.73
N LYS A 67 1.91 3.24 30.72
CA LYS A 67 1.66 4.70 30.83
C LYS A 67 0.74 5.06 31.99
N SER A 68 -0.45 4.49 32.04
CA SER A 68 -1.43 4.81 33.07
C SER A 68 -0.92 4.43 34.46
N SER A 69 -0.27 3.28 34.62
CA SER A 69 0.35 2.87 35.89
C SER A 69 1.49 3.79 36.33
N LEU A 70 2.32 4.28 35.39
CA LEU A 70 3.35 5.28 35.70
C LEU A 70 2.74 6.58 36.26
N ILE A 71 1.59 6.99 35.75
CA ILE A 71 0.92 8.19 36.25
C ILE A 71 0.21 7.93 37.59
N TYR A 72 -0.58 6.85 37.70
CA TYR A 72 -1.35 6.55 38.90
C TYR A 72 -0.47 6.20 40.11
N CYS A 73 0.58 5.41 39.91
CA CYS A 73 1.42 4.92 41.01
C CYS A 73 2.74 5.68 41.13
N GLY A 74 3.19 6.35 40.06
CA GLY A 74 4.40 7.17 40.10
C GLY A 74 4.08 8.64 40.35
N LEU A 75 3.46 9.29 39.37
CA LEU A 75 3.31 10.75 39.37
C LEU A 75 2.39 11.27 40.49
N ILE A 76 1.18 10.72 40.62
CA ILE A 76 0.19 11.22 41.61
C ILE A 76 0.73 11.11 43.05
N PRO A 77 1.27 9.96 43.49
CA PRO A 77 1.87 9.84 44.82
C PRO A 77 3.08 10.74 45.01
N ALA A 78 3.92 10.93 43.99
CA ALA A 78 5.05 11.86 44.07
C ALA A 78 4.60 13.32 44.27
N LEU A 79 3.51 13.74 43.63
CA LEU A 79 2.94 15.08 43.84
C LEU A 79 2.40 15.24 45.27
N GLN A 80 1.63 14.26 45.74
CA GLN A 80 1.06 14.26 47.10
C GLN A 80 2.16 14.15 48.18
N GLY A 81 3.27 13.47 47.88
CA GLY A 81 4.46 13.35 48.73
C GLY A 81 5.31 14.63 48.81
N GLY A 82 4.95 15.70 48.08
CA GLY A 82 5.63 16.99 48.17
C GLY A 82 6.94 17.10 47.39
N PHE A 83 7.18 16.21 46.41
CA PHE A 83 8.41 16.22 45.60
C PHE A 83 8.53 17.42 44.64
N MET A 84 7.48 18.25 44.55
CA MET A 84 7.51 19.53 43.82
C MET A 84 7.71 20.69 44.83
N GLU A 85 8.96 20.94 45.21
CA GLU A 85 9.35 21.79 46.37
C GLU A 85 8.79 23.22 46.34
N LYS A 86 8.49 23.78 45.16
CA LYS A 86 8.05 25.18 45.00
C LYS A 86 6.53 25.38 45.10
N GLN A 87 5.71 24.34 45.05
CA GLN A 87 4.26 24.46 44.87
C GLN A 87 3.43 23.89 46.04
N GLY A 88 4.05 23.26 47.05
CA GLY A 88 3.36 22.68 48.21
C GLY A 88 2.75 21.29 47.95
N SER A 89 2.30 20.61 49.02
CA SER A 89 1.82 19.21 48.97
C SER A 89 0.30 19.05 48.75
N SER A 90 -0.47 20.15 48.71
CA SER A 90 -1.92 20.09 48.57
C SER A 90 -2.35 20.01 47.10
N TRP A 91 -2.61 18.79 46.64
CA TRP A 91 -3.01 18.50 45.26
C TRP A 91 -4.43 17.93 45.18
N ASN A 92 -5.29 18.57 44.39
CA ASN A 92 -6.56 18.01 43.95
C ASN A 92 -6.37 17.36 42.58
N VAL A 93 -6.57 16.05 42.50
CA VAL A 93 -6.38 15.28 41.28
C VAL A 93 -7.73 14.90 40.69
N SER A 94 -7.98 15.33 39.45
CA SER A 94 -9.12 14.91 38.64
C SER A 94 -8.62 14.03 37.51
N THR A 95 -9.19 12.84 37.38
CA THR A 95 -8.86 11.89 36.30
C THR A 95 -10.07 11.73 35.40
N SER A 96 -9.90 11.99 34.11
CA SER A 96 -10.96 11.89 33.11
C SER A 96 -10.49 11.04 31.93
N ARG A 97 -11.41 10.24 31.39
CA ARG A 97 -11.27 9.58 30.10
C ARG A 97 -12.27 10.22 29.12
N PRO A 98 -11.84 10.66 27.93
CA PRO A 98 -12.73 11.33 26.99
C PRO A 98 -14.00 10.54 26.68
N GLY A 99 -13.91 9.23 26.38
CA GLY A 99 -15.07 8.41 26.02
C GLY A 99 -15.92 9.00 24.89
N THR A 100 -17.23 8.75 24.92
CA THR A 100 -18.19 9.27 23.92
C THR A 100 -18.62 10.70 24.17
N ASP A 101 -18.61 11.17 25.42
CA ASP A 101 -18.98 12.55 25.80
C ASP A 101 -17.84 13.18 26.62
N PRO A 102 -16.82 13.74 25.94
CA PRO A 102 -15.59 14.18 26.60
C PRO A 102 -15.82 15.36 27.54
N ILE A 103 -16.79 16.22 27.24
CA ILE A 103 -17.09 17.39 28.08
C ILE A 103 -17.83 16.96 29.34
N LYS A 104 -18.83 16.08 29.24
CA LYS A 104 -19.53 15.53 30.40
C LYS A 104 -18.60 14.73 31.29
N ASN A 105 -17.76 13.89 30.71
CA ASN A 105 -16.79 13.09 31.46
C ASN A 105 -15.74 13.96 32.19
N LEU A 106 -15.32 15.07 31.58
CA LEU A 106 -14.45 16.04 32.25
C LEU A 106 -15.16 16.76 33.39
N ALA A 107 -16.39 17.21 33.18
CA ALA A 107 -17.20 17.87 34.22
C ALA A 107 -17.40 16.94 35.43
N LEU A 108 -17.78 15.69 35.17
CA LEU A 108 -17.99 14.68 36.20
C LEU A 108 -16.70 14.41 36.99
N ALA A 109 -15.58 14.21 36.31
CA ALA A 109 -14.29 13.96 36.95
C ALA A 109 -13.85 15.13 37.85
N VAL A 110 -14.02 16.37 37.39
CA VAL A 110 -13.69 17.57 38.17
C VAL A 110 -14.60 17.68 39.40
N LEU A 111 -15.90 17.41 39.27
CA LEU A 111 -16.83 17.46 40.40
C LEU A 111 -16.55 16.36 41.43
N GLN A 112 -16.32 15.12 40.99
CA GLN A 112 -16.01 13.97 41.86
C GLN A 112 -14.72 14.16 42.67
N SER A 113 -13.76 14.93 42.13
CA SER A 113 -12.53 15.27 42.87
C SER A 113 -12.75 16.19 44.08
N THR A 114 -13.97 16.72 44.27
CA THR A 114 -14.33 17.56 45.42
C THR A 114 -15.19 16.80 46.42
N THR A 115 -14.84 16.88 47.71
CA THR A 115 -15.60 16.27 48.82
C THR A 115 -17.07 16.69 48.87
N THR A 116 -17.39 17.89 48.38
CA THR A 116 -18.76 18.46 48.38
C THR A 116 -19.72 17.79 47.38
N TYR A 117 -19.22 17.05 46.38
CA TYR A 117 -20.08 16.38 45.38
C TYR A 117 -20.59 15.01 45.86
N ALA A 118 -19.72 14.24 46.51
CA ALA A 118 -20.04 12.88 46.98
C ALA A 118 -21.09 12.84 48.11
N GLU A 119 -21.23 13.92 48.89
CA GLU A 119 -22.14 14.01 50.03
C GLU A 119 -23.57 14.50 49.67
N LYS A 120 -23.83 14.81 48.39
CA LYS A 120 -25.11 15.38 47.93
C LYS A 120 -26.09 14.31 47.45
N SER A 121 -27.37 14.66 47.42
CA SER A 121 -28.43 13.80 46.85
C SER A 121 -28.22 13.56 45.35
N ASN A 122 -28.73 12.45 44.81
CA ASN A 122 -28.60 12.14 43.37
C ASN A 122 -29.17 13.26 42.47
N GLU A 123 -30.29 13.89 42.87
CA GLU A 123 -30.89 15.01 42.12
C GLU A 123 -29.98 16.26 42.13
N ASP A 124 -29.36 16.56 43.27
CA ASP A 124 -28.40 17.67 43.38
C ASP A 124 -27.10 17.41 42.59
N GLN A 125 -26.65 16.15 42.57
CA GLN A 125 -25.48 15.73 41.79
C GLN A 125 -25.70 15.90 40.28
N GLU A 126 -26.89 15.55 39.80
CA GLU A 126 -27.27 15.70 38.39
C GLU A 126 -27.41 17.19 38.02
N LEU A 127 -28.01 18.00 38.89
CA LEU A 127 -28.12 19.45 38.69
C LEU A 127 -26.74 20.13 38.63
N LEU A 128 -25.82 19.76 39.53
CA LEU A 128 -24.45 20.29 39.52
C LEU A 128 -23.67 19.87 38.28
N LEU A 129 -23.85 18.62 37.84
CA LEU A 129 -23.22 18.12 36.62
C LEU A 129 -23.70 18.92 35.40
N ASN A 130 -25.01 19.15 35.26
CA ASN A 130 -25.57 19.93 34.16
C ASN A 130 -25.08 21.39 34.16
N VAL A 131 -24.97 22.01 35.34
CA VAL A 131 -24.38 23.36 35.47
C VAL A 131 -22.90 23.36 35.06
N ALA A 132 -22.13 22.37 35.50
CA ALA A 132 -20.71 22.25 35.17
C ALA A 132 -20.50 22.04 33.66
N VAL A 133 -21.27 21.14 33.02
CA VAL A 133 -21.24 20.93 31.56
C VAL A 133 -21.58 22.22 30.82
N THR A 134 -22.60 22.95 31.25
CA THR A 134 -22.98 24.24 30.67
C THR A 134 -21.85 25.26 30.79
N MET A 135 -21.17 25.31 31.94
CA MET A 135 -20.00 26.18 32.14
C MET A 135 -18.83 25.81 31.22
N LEU A 136 -18.52 24.52 31.07
CA LEU A 136 -17.47 24.05 30.15
C LEU A 136 -17.77 24.41 28.69
N LEU A 137 -19.03 24.28 28.25
CA LEU A 137 -19.43 24.62 26.87
C LEU A 137 -19.54 26.13 26.61
N SER A 138 -19.77 26.94 27.65
CA SER A 138 -20.03 28.38 27.50
C SER A 138 -18.83 29.21 27.02
N SER A 139 -17.60 28.77 27.27
CA SER A 139 -16.38 29.49 26.88
C SER A 139 -15.15 28.60 26.92
N SER A 140 -14.09 28.98 26.20
CA SER A 140 -12.78 28.29 26.27
C SER A 140 -12.12 28.37 27.65
N LYS A 141 -12.56 29.30 28.51
CA LYS A 141 -12.13 29.41 29.91
C LYS A 141 -13.05 28.66 30.88
N GLY A 142 -14.02 27.90 30.37
CA GLY A 142 -15.03 27.21 31.19
C GLY A 142 -14.42 26.32 32.27
N LEU A 143 -13.33 25.60 31.93
CA LEU A 143 -12.61 24.74 32.87
C LEU A 143 -11.92 25.54 33.97
N VAL A 144 -11.29 26.66 33.61
CA VAL A 144 -10.63 27.57 34.56
C VAL A 144 -11.65 28.16 35.54
N ASN A 145 -12.80 28.61 35.01
CA ASN A 145 -13.89 29.17 35.82
C ASN A 145 -14.51 28.12 36.76
N LEU A 146 -14.65 26.88 36.29
CA LEU A 146 -15.17 25.78 37.10
C LEU A 146 -14.22 25.45 38.25
N VAL A 147 -12.92 25.31 37.97
CA VAL A 147 -11.91 25.06 39.02
C VAL A 147 -11.82 26.24 39.99
N GLU A 148 -11.83 27.49 39.49
CA GLU A 148 -11.84 28.69 40.32
C GLU A 148 -13.05 28.72 41.28
N ARG A 149 -14.23 28.30 40.83
CA ARG A 149 -15.43 28.23 41.67
C ARG A 149 -15.37 27.14 42.73
N LEU A 150 -14.69 26.03 42.43
CA LEU A 150 -14.57 24.88 43.32
C LEU A 150 -13.45 25.05 44.36
N GLN A 151 -12.42 25.84 44.05
CA GLN A 151 -11.36 26.20 44.99
C GLN A 151 -11.89 27.20 46.03
N LYS A 152 -12.17 26.72 47.25
CA LYS A 152 -12.55 27.55 48.41
C LYS A 152 -11.35 28.07 49.21
N GLU A 153 -10.16 27.48 49.02
CA GLU A 153 -8.92 27.81 49.72
C GLU A 153 -7.86 28.29 48.72
N GLU A 154 -7.25 29.45 48.99
CA GLU A 154 -6.13 29.96 48.19
C GLU A 154 -4.89 29.05 48.39
N GLY A 155 -4.37 28.48 47.30
CA GLY A 155 -3.06 27.81 47.30
C GLY A 155 -3.02 26.32 46.91
N ASN A 156 -4.16 25.65 46.69
CA ASN A 156 -4.16 24.23 46.31
C ASN A 156 -3.90 24.04 44.80
N ASN A 157 -2.99 23.14 44.42
CA ASN A 157 -2.72 22.82 43.02
C ASN A 157 -3.80 21.88 42.47
N PHE A 158 -4.18 22.06 41.20
CA PHE A 158 -5.17 21.21 40.55
C PHE A 158 -4.53 20.45 39.39
N LEU A 159 -4.50 19.12 39.47
CA LEU A 159 -4.02 18.25 38.41
C LEU A 159 -5.21 17.67 37.64
N ILE A 160 -5.21 17.89 36.32
CA ILE A 160 -6.17 17.27 35.40
C ILE A 160 -5.42 16.22 34.60
N LEU A 161 -5.69 14.96 34.90
CA LEU A 161 -5.19 13.80 34.18
C LEU A 161 -6.20 13.38 33.13
N ILE A 162 -5.82 13.47 31.86
CA ILE A 162 -6.57 12.89 30.74
C ILE A 162 -5.91 11.57 30.35
N ASP A 163 -6.47 10.46 30.83
CA ASP A 163 -5.97 9.13 30.49
C ASP A 163 -6.58 8.67 29.16
N GLN A 164 -5.77 8.03 28.31
CA GLN A 164 -6.18 7.55 26.98
C GLN A 164 -6.79 8.66 26.11
N PHE A 165 -6.03 9.75 25.94
CA PHE A 165 -6.47 10.92 25.15
C PHE A 165 -6.89 10.55 23.71
N GLU A 166 -6.32 9.49 23.13
CA GLU A 166 -6.71 8.96 21.83
C GLU A 166 -8.19 8.55 21.72
N GLU A 167 -8.88 8.31 22.85
CA GLU A 167 -10.31 8.04 22.88
C GLU A 167 -11.12 9.15 22.18
N LEU A 168 -10.65 10.40 22.27
CA LEU A 168 -11.28 11.55 21.62
C LEU A 168 -11.43 11.37 20.11
N PHE A 169 -10.47 10.68 19.46
CA PHE A 169 -10.46 10.39 18.03
C PHE A 169 -11.05 9.02 17.69
N ARG A 170 -11.10 8.12 18.68
CA ARG A 170 -11.60 6.76 18.51
C ARG A 170 -13.13 6.73 18.55
N PHE A 171 -13.74 7.42 19.51
CA PHE A 171 -15.20 7.45 19.66
C PHE A 171 -15.88 8.46 18.71
N SER A 172 -15.15 9.39 18.11
CA SER A 172 -15.69 10.30 17.09
C SER A 172 -16.22 9.56 15.85
N ARG A 173 -15.76 8.32 15.61
CA ARG A 173 -16.24 7.45 14.51
C ARG A 173 -17.66 6.90 14.73
N LEU A 174 -18.23 7.03 15.93
CA LEU A 174 -19.58 6.56 16.27
C LEU A 174 -20.67 7.63 16.12
N GLU A 175 -20.27 8.90 15.95
CA GLU A 175 -21.16 10.05 15.79
C GLU A 175 -20.92 10.72 14.43
N SER A 176 -21.80 11.63 13.99
CA SER A 176 -21.57 12.34 12.73
C SER A 176 -20.26 13.13 12.76
N GLU A 177 -19.52 13.11 11.63
CA GLU A 177 -18.19 13.74 11.54
C GLU A 177 -18.21 15.22 11.95
N ASP A 178 -19.28 15.95 11.60
CA ASP A 178 -19.43 17.38 11.94
C ASP A 178 -19.61 17.63 13.45
N LEU A 179 -20.37 16.79 14.15
CA LEU A 179 -20.67 16.97 15.58
C LEU A 179 -19.45 16.61 16.44
N SER A 180 -18.80 15.50 16.09
CA SER A 180 -17.64 14.98 16.81
C SER A 180 -16.42 15.90 16.70
N MET A 181 -16.19 16.52 15.54
CA MET A 181 -15.09 17.46 15.34
C MET A 181 -15.28 18.74 16.17
N GLY A 182 -16.51 19.23 16.31
CA GLY A 182 -16.84 20.37 17.17
C GLY A 182 -16.55 20.10 18.65
N MET A 183 -16.95 18.93 19.14
CA MET A 183 -16.72 18.53 20.54
C MET A 183 -15.23 18.33 20.86
N ALA A 184 -14.47 17.67 19.97
CA ALA A 184 -13.03 17.49 20.15
C ALA A 184 -12.27 18.82 20.19
N SER A 185 -12.63 19.76 19.30
CA SER A 185 -12.05 21.11 19.30
C SER A 185 -12.35 21.87 20.58
N ALA A 186 -13.59 21.80 21.08
CA ALA A 186 -13.98 22.43 22.35
C ALA A 186 -13.19 21.85 23.54
N PHE A 187 -13.10 20.51 23.61
CA PHE A 187 -12.36 19.80 24.66
C PHE A 187 -10.89 20.18 24.69
N VAL A 188 -10.21 20.17 23.54
CA VAL A 188 -8.79 20.54 23.43
C VAL A 188 -8.56 21.99 23.84
N LYS A 189 -9.42 22.92 23.41
CA LYS A 189 -9.33 24.34 23.78
C LYS A 189 -9.41 24.55 25.30
N LEU A 190 -10.27 23.80 26.00
CA LEU A 190 -10.37 23.89 27.46
C LEU A 190 -9.05 23.50 28.15
N LEU A 191 -8.40 22.43 27.70
CA LEU A 191 -7.13 21.97 28.26
C LEU A 191 -5.99 22.96 27.98
N VAL A 192 -5.90 23.44 26.73
CA VAL A 192 -4.87 24.40 26.32
C VAL A 192 -5.01 25.70 27.13
N GLU A 193 -6.21 26.28 27.22
CA GLU A 193 -6.43 27.52 27.97
C GLU A 193 -6.16 27.35 29.47
N ALA A 194 -6.45 26.18 30.03
CA ALA A 194 -6.14 25.87 31.43
C ALA A 194 -4.63 25.89 31.74
N THR A 195 -3.79 25.48 30.79
CA THR A 195 -2.32 25.50 30.93
C THR A 195 -1.70 26.87 30.69
N LYS A 196 -2.24 27.66 29.75
CA LYS A 196 -1.72 29.00 29.39
C LYS A 196 -1.95 30.03 30.49
N GLN A 197 -3.07 29.95 31.20
CA GLN A 197 -3.40 30.90 32.24
C GLN A 197 -2.54 30.68 33.51
N LYS A 198 -2.28 31.77 34.25
CA LYS A 198 -1.47 31.74 35.48
C LYS A 198 -2.23 32.13 36.76
N LYS A 199 -3.52 32.43 36.64
CA LYS A 199 -4.38 32.88 37.74
C LYS A 199 -4.66 31.74 38.73
N VAL A 200 -4.92 30.55 38.20
CA VAL A 200 -5.21 29.33 38.97
C VAL A 200 -4.09 28.31 38.70
N PRO A 201 -3.53 27.61 39.69
CA PRO A 201 -2.47 26.62 39.50
C PRO A 201 -3.03 25.29 38.94
N ILE A 202 -3.40 25.30 37.66
CA ILE A 202 -3.89 24.11 36.93
C ILE A 202 -2.73 23.48 36.16
N TYR A 203 -2.60 22.17 36.31
CA TYR A 203 -1.62 21.31 35.65
C TYR A 203 -2.37 20.26 34.84
N VAL A 204 -1.90 19.97 33.63
CA VAL A 204 -2.53 18.97 32.76
C VAL A 204 -1.53 17.88 32.40
N VAL A 205 -1.89 16.64 32.68
CA VAL A 205 -1.17 15.46 32.20
C VAL A 205 -2.09 14.74 31.22
N MET A 206 -1.57 14.37 30.05
CA MET A 206 -2.31 13.46 29.17
C MET A 206 -1.48 12.23 28.86
N THR A 207 -2.12 11.06 28.85
CA THR A 207 -1.51 9.83 28.34
C THR A 207 -2.10 9.54 26.97
N MET A 208 -1.24 9.19 26.01
CA MET A 208 -1.71 8.79 24.70
C MET A 208 -0.76 7.80 24.03
N ARG A 209 -1.26 7.00 23.10
CA ARG A 209 -0.39 6.17 22.26
C ARG A 209 0.33 7.01 21.20
N SER A 210 1.58 6.66 20.89
CA SER A 210 2.42 7.44 19.97
C SER A 210 1.92 7.48 18.52
N ASP A 211 1.11 6.52 18.10
CA ASP A 211 0.48 6.48 16.77
C ASP A 211 -0.59 7.56 16.56
N TYR A 212 -1.20 8.10 17.63
CA TYR A 212 -2.21 9.15 17.56
C TYR A 212 -1.64 10.58 17.56
N ILE A 213 -0.32 10.74 17.52
CA ILE A 213 0.32 12.07 17.39
C ILE A 213 -0.11 12.74 16.07
N GLY A 214 -0.29 11.96 14.99
CA GLY A 214 -0.76 12.47 13.70
C GLY A 214 -2.14 13.11 13.77
N ASP A 215 -3.06 12.55 14.56
CA ASP A 215 -4.41 13.10 14.75
C ASP A 215 -4.38 14.43 15.51
N CYS A 216 -3.38 14.61 16.38
CA CYS A 216 -3.18 15.84 17.14
C CYS A 216 -2.71 17.03 16.28
N ALA A 217 -2.13 16.78 15.09
CA ALA A 217 -1.69 17.82 14.16
C ALA A 217 -2.82 18.77 13.70
N ARG A 218 -4.08 18.31 13.83
CA ARG A 218 -5.29 19.11 13.55
C ARG A 218 -5.54 20.23 14.58
N PHE A 219 -4.83 20.21 15.71
CA PHE A 219 -4.92 21.18 16.81
C PHE A 219 -3.56 21.86 17.03
N PRO A 220 -3.30 23.00 16.36
CA PRO A 220 -1.98 23.65 16.38
C PRO A 220 -1.47 23.98 17.80
N GLU A 221 -2.34 24.48 18.68
CA GLU A 221 -1.96 24.89 20.03
C GLU A 221 -1.62 23.68 20.93
N LEU A 222 -2.34 22.57 20.77
CA LEU A 222 -2.02 21.32 21.46
C LEU A 222 -0.71 20.74 20.95
N THR A 223 -0.48 20.79 19.63
CA THR A 223 0.77 20.31 19.02
C THR A 223 1.97 21.09 19.56
N TYR A 224 1.85 22.40 19.76
CA TYR A 224 2.88 23.22 20.39
C TYR A 224 3.18 22.74 21.82
N LEU A 225 2.16 22.52 22.65
CA LEU A 225 2.33 22.01 24.02
C LEU A 225 2.98 20.61 24.06
N ILE A 226 2.58 19.71 23.16
CA ILE A 226 3.18 18.37 23.03
C ILE A 226 4.66 18.48 22.63
N ASN A 227 5.00 19.35 21.68
CA ASN A 227 6.39 19.54 21.26
C ASN A 227 7.25 20.13 22.38
N GLU A 228 6.73 21.07 23.18
CA GLU A 228 7.44 21.63 24.33
C GLU A 228 7.61 20.64 25.49
N SER A 229 6.64 19.76 25.70
CA SER A 229 6.57 18.93 26.91
C SER A 229 5.92 17.56 26.67
N HIS A 230 6.51 16.74 25.81
CA HIS A 230 6.19 15.31 25.74
C HIS A 230 7.23 14.47 26.47
N TYR A 231 6.84 13.31 26.96
CA TYR A 231 7.74 12.29 27.46
C TYR A 231 7.41 10.96 26.79
N LEU A 232 8.30 10.50 25.92
CA LEU A 232 8.18 9.18 25.29
C LEU A 232 8.69 8.13 26.28
N ILE A 233 7.77 7.35 26.84
CA ILE A 233 8.06 6.33 27.84
C ILE A 233 8.93 5.23 27.20
N PRO A 234 10.19 5.06 27.66
CA PRO A 234 11.09 4.08 27.08
C PRO A 234 10.69 2.65 27.49
N GLN A 235 11.25 1.68 26.76
CA GLN A 235 11.20 0.28 27.19
C GLN A 235 11.82 0.13 28.59
N MET A 236 11.31 -0.81 29.37
CA MET A 236 11.97 -1.20 30.62
C MET A 236 13.25 -1.96 30.28
N THR A 237 14.34 -1.61 30.96
CA THR A 237 15.58 -2.40 30.91
C THR A 237 15.36 -3.77 31.57
N ARG A 238 16.27 -4.72 31.33
CA ARG A 238 16.19 -6.05 31.95
C ARG A 238 16.18 -5.98 33.48
N ASP A 239 16.91 -5.04 34.07
CA ASP A 239 16.94 -4.83 35.52
C ASP A 239 15.63 -4.22 36.03
N GLN A 240 15.07 -3.23 35.33
CA GLN A 240 13.75 -2.69 35.66
C GLN A 240 12.64 -3.74 35.56
N LYS A 241 12.67 -4.59 34.52
CA LYS A 241 11.74 -5.73 34.36
C LYS A 241 11.87 -6.69 35.54
N LYS A 242 13.11 -6.97 35.97
CA LYS A 242 13.38 -7.82 37.14
C LYS A 242 12.80 -7.24 38.42
N GLU A 243 12.97 -5.93 38.66
CA GLU A 243 12.38 -5.25 39.82
C GLU A 243 10.84 -5.27 39.80
N ALA A 244 10.24 -5.05 38.63
CA ALA A 244 8.78 -5.09 38.44
C ALA A 244 8.15 -6.48 38.69
N VAL A 245 8.94 -7.55 38.66
CA VAL A 245 8.48 -8.91 39.03
C VAL A 245 8.80 -9.22 40.48
N LEU A 246 10.03 -8.96 40.92
CA LEU A 246 10.50 -9.32 42.27
C LEU A 246 9.86 -8.48 43.37
N GLY A 247 9.68 -7.18 43.14
CA GLY A 247 9.10 -6.24 44.11
C GLY A 247 7.70 -6.66 44.55
N PRO A 248 6.73 -6.75 43.62
CA PRO A 248 5.35 -7.10 43.97
C PRO A 248 5.25 -8.51 44.58
N MET A 249 5.99 -9.49 44.05
CA MET A 249 6.06 -10.85 44.61
C MET A 249 6.48 -10.86 46.08
N SER A 250 7.54 -10.11 46.40
CA SER A 250 8.08 -10.02 47.76
C SER A 250 7.08 -9.36 48.72
N VAL A 251 6.36 -8.35 48.26
CA VAL A 251 5.33 -7.65 49.05
C VAL A 251 4.09 -8.52 49.27
N GLY A 252 3.61 -9.23 48.23
CA GLY A 252 2.52 -10.20 48.33
C GLY A 252 2.87 -11.41 49.21
N GLY A 253 4.17 -11.63 49.44
CA GLY A 253 4.70 -12.56 50.43
C GLY A 253 5.22 -13.88 49.88
N ALA A 254 5.38 -14.01 48.56
CA ALA A 254 5.95 -15.20 47.92
C ALA A 254 7.41 -14.98 47.52
N LYS A 255 8.18 -16.08 47.48
CA LYS A 255 9.52 -16.11 46.91
C LYS A 255 9.45 -16.71 45.51
N ILE A 256 10.19 -16.15 44.56
CA ILE A 256 10.28 -16.66 43.19
C ILE A 256 11.61 -17.35 42.96
N SER A 257 11.59 -18.51 42.30
CA SER A 257 12.84 -19.22 41.99
C SER A 257 13.68 -18.42 40.98
N PRO A 258 15.02 -18.41 41.10
CA PRO A 258 15.88 -17.73 40.13
C PRO A 258 15.72 -18.25 38.69
N ARG A 259 15.33 -19.53 38.54
CA ARG A 259 15.10 -20.16 37.24
C ARG A 259 13.84 -19.62 36.57
N LEU A 260 12.74 -19.52 37.32
CA LEU A 260 11.51 -18.93 36.82
C LEU A 260 11.71 -17.45 36.45
N LEU A 261 12.43 -16.68 37.28
CA LEU A 261 12.72 -15.28 36.96
C LEU A 261 13.48 -15.14 35.64
N GLN A 262 14.52 -15.96 35.40
CA GLN A 262 15.25 -15.92 34.12
C GLN A 262 14.36 -16.34 32.95
N ARG A 263 13.48 -17.33 33.15
CA ARG A 263 12.52 -17.76 32.14
C ARG A 263 11.55 -16.64 31.77
N LEU A 264 10.94 -15.99 32.76
CA LEU A 264 10.04 -14.84 32.58
C LEU A 264 10.72 -13.70 31.83
N LEU A 265 11.94 -13.33 32.22
CA LEU A 265 12.69 -12.26 31.56
C LEU A 265 13.04 -12.58 30.10
N ASN A 266 13.27 -13.86 29.79
CA ASN A 266 13.52 -14.30 28.42
C ASN A 266 12.24 -14.33 27.59
N ASP A 267 11.14 -14.84 28.15
CA ASP A 267 9.83 -14.90 27.47
C ASP A 267 9.27 -13.48 27.20
N LEU A 268 9.65 -12.48 28.02
CA LEU A 268 9.24 -11.09 27.83
C LEU A 268 9.94 -10.40 26.64
N GLY A 269 11.11 -10.90 26.24
CA GLY A 269 11.92 -10.35 25.16
C GLY A 269 12.12 -8.83 25.24
N ASP A 270 12.20 -8.19 24.07
CA ASP A 270 12.41 -6.73 23.89
C ASP A 270 11.21 -6.01 23.24
N THR A 271 10.01 -6.58 23.36
CA THR A 271 8.76 -6.00 22.84
C THR A 271 8.04 -5.15 23.89
N GLN A 272 7.61 -3.93 23.51
CA GLN A 272 7.05 -2.91 24.43
C GLN A 272 5.68 -3.22 25.04
N ASP A 273 4.90 -4.09 24.42
CA ASP A 273 3.46 -4.28 24.64
C ASP A 273 3.13 -5.57 25.41
N GLN A 274 4.16 -6.20 25.99
CA GLN A 274 4.03 -7.44 26.75
C GLN A 274 3.83 -7.25 28.26
N LEU A 275 3.98 -6.04 28.81
CA LEU A 275 3.83 -5.82 30.26
C LEU A 275 2.44 -6.22 30.80
N PRO A 276 1.31 -5.93 30.13
CA PRO A 276 0.01 -6.41 30.60
C PRO A 276 -0.13 -7.93 30.53
N ILE A 277 0.48 -8.57 29.53
CA ILE A 277 0.49 -10.03 29.37
C ILE A 277 1.31 -10.66 30.51
N MET A 278 2.47 -10.08 30.84
CA MET A 278 3.29 -10.47 31.97
C MET A 278 2.52 -10.36 33.28
N GLN A 279 1.87 -9.22 33.52
CA GLN A 279 1.09 -8.99 34.72
C GLN A 279 -0.06 -9.99 34.85
N HIS A 280 -0.73 -10.33 33.74
CA HIS A 280 -1.76 -11.36 33.71
C HIS A 280 -1.20 -12.76 33.97
N ALA A 281 -0.09 -13.12 33.32
CA ALA A 281 0.54 -14.43 33.52
C ALA A 281 1.04 -14.59 34.97
N LEU A 282 1.59 -13.54 35.58
CA LEU A 282 2.02 -13.54 36.97
C LEU A 282 0.84 -13.63 37.96
N MET A 283 -0.26 -12.92 37.69
CA MET A 283 -1.51 -13.07 38.45
C MET A 283 -2.00 -14.52 38.43
N ARG A 284 -2.03 -15.15 37.25
CA ARG A 284 -2.45 -16.56 37.10
C ARG A 284 -1.47 -17.54 37.73
N THR A 285 -0.17 -17.28 37.62
CA THR A 285 0.88 -18.08 38.25
C THR A 285 0.75 -18.03 39.78
N TRP A 286 0.46 -16.85 40.32
CA TRP A 286 0.20 -16.65 41.75
C TRP A 286 -1.04 -17.42 42.20
N GLU A 287 -2.17 -17.26 41.50
CA GLU A 287 -3.42 -17.97 41.83
C GLU A 287 -3.24 -19.48 41.82
N TYR A 288 -2.50 -20.00 40.83
CA TYR A 288 -2.19 -21.41 40.73
C TYR A 288 -1.29 -21.89 41.88
N TRP A 289 -0.21 -21.16 42.17
CA TRP A 289 0.69 -21.44 43.30
C TRP A 289 -0.05 -21.45 44.64
N ASN A 290 -0.82 -20.39 44.92
CA ASN A 290 -1.56 -20.22 46.18
C ASN A 290 -2.67 -21.27 46.40
N SER A 291 -3.16 -21.91 45.33
CA SER A 291 -4.19 -22.96 45.44
C SER A 291 -3.62 -24.38 45.48
N HIS A 292 -2.34 -24.58 45.12
CA HIS A 292 -1.75 -25.91 44.94
C HIS A 292 -0.44 -26.15 45.71
N SER A 293 0.06 -25.16 46.46
CA SER A 293 1.35 -25.25 47.17
C SER A 293 1.20 -24.94 48.65
N ASP A 294 2.09 -25.51 49.47
CA ASP A 294 2.16 -25.19 50.90
C ASP A 294 2.83 -23.82 51.12
N ASP A 295 2.53 -23.14 52.25
CA ASP A 295 2.98 -21.76 52.58
C ASP A 295 4.50 -21.50 52.49
N ASN A 296 5.34 -22.54 52.38
CA ASN A 296 6.79 -22.45 52.32
C ASN A 296 7.40 -22.71 50.92
N ASP A 297 6.60 -23.10 49.92
CA ASP A 297 7.12 -23.41 48.59
C ASP A 297 7.36 -22.13 47.76
N GLU A 298 8.47 -22.08 47.03
CA GLU A 298 8.78 -20.98 46.13
C GLU A 298 7.94 -21.09 44.83
N VAL A 299 7.55 -19.95 44.25
CA VAL A 299 6.95 -19.90 42.93
C VAL A 299 8.02 -20.30 41.90
N ASP A 300 7.94 -21.53 41.42
CA ASP A 300 8.87 -22.12 40.45
C ASP A 300 8.25 -22.33 39.05
N VAL A 301 9.08 -22.78 38.10
CA VAL A 301 8.78 -22.94 36.67
C VAL A 301 7.51 -23.76 36.42
N TYR A 302 7.24 -24.79 37.21
CA TYR A 302 6.07 -25.66 36.99
C TYR A 302 4.74 -24.91 37.18
N HIS A 303 4.64 -23.93 38.08
CA HIS A 303 3.43 -23.11 38.25
C HIS A 303 3.18 -22.24 37.01
N TYR A 304 4.25 -21.69 36.46
CA TYR A 304 4.21 -20.86 35.27
C TYR A 304 3.88 -21.68 34.02
N GLU A 305 4.39 -22.90 33.91
CA GLU A 305 4.04 -23.83 32.83
C GLU A 305 2.61 -24.37 32.95
N ALA A 306 2.08 -24.53 34.17
CA ALA A 306 0.72 -24.99 34.39
C ALA A 306 -0.34 -24.03 33.84
N ILE A 307 -0.03 -22.73 33.80
CA ILE A 307 -0.85 -21.69 33.18
C ILE A 307 -0.48 -21.45 31.70
N GLY A 308 0.40 -22.26 31.12
CA GLY A 308 0.85 -22.16 29.72
C GLY A 308 1.84 -21.03 29.45
N GLY A 309 2.47 -20.49 30.49
CA GLY A 309 3.39 -19.36 30.41
C GLY A 309 2.74 -18.09 29.84
N MET A 310 3.56 -17.10 29.46
CA MET A 310 3.05 -15.85 28.85
C MET A 310 2.42 -16.06 27.47
N GLY A 311 2.78 -17.15 26.78
CA GLY A 311 2.28 -17.46 25.45
C GLY A 311 0.83 -17.90 25.43
N GLU A 312 0.36 -18.62 26.46
CA GLU A 312 -0.99 -19.21 26.47
C GLU A 312 -1.87 -18.77 27.64
N ALA A 313 -1.34 -18.22 28.74
CA ALA A 313 -2.12 -17.91 29.93
C ALA A 313 -3.39 -17.09 29.66
N LEU A 314 -3.26 -16.05 28.84
CA LEU A 314 -4.40 -15.22 28.49
C LEU A 314 -5.42 -15.97 27.62
N SER A 315 -4.94 -16.82 26.69
CA SER A 315 -5.81 -17.65 25.83
C SER A 315 -6.56 -18.68 26.66
N GLN A 316 -5.87 -19.38 27.57
CA GLN A 316 -6.48 -20.38 28.44
C GLN A 316 -7.54 -19.75 29.34
N HIS A 317 -7.27 -18.56 29.89
CA HIS A 317 -8.23 -17.84 30.72
C HIS A 317 -9.46 -17.36 29.94
N ALA A 318 -9.28 -16.86 28.71
CA ALA A 318 -10.38 -16.52 27.83
C ALA A 318 -11.20 -17.76 27.42
N ASP A 319 -10.54 -18.89 27.18
CA ASP A 319 -11.21 -20.16 26.88
C ASP A 319 -11.92 -20.79 28.09
N GLU A 320 -11.51 -20.49 29.32
CA GLU A 320 -12.31 -20.80 30.52
C GLU A 320 -13.63 -20.02 30.51
N ALA A 321 -13.57 -18.69 30.30
CA ALA A 321 -14.77 -17.86 30.23
C ALA A 321 -15.70 -18.30 29.08
N TYR A 322 -15.13 -18.64 27.93
CA TYR A 322 -15.89 -19.16 26.78
C TYR A 322 -16.55 -20.52 27.06
N ARG A 323 -15.90 -21.40 27.85
CA ARG A 323 -16.45 -22.71 28.23
C ARG A 323 -17.62 -22.61 29.20
N GLU A 324 -17.70 -21.53 29.98
CA GLU A 324 -18.82 -21.27 30.90
C GLU A 324 -20.11 -20.85 30.20
N LEU A 325 -20.04 -20.50 28.91
CA LEU A 325 -21.20 -20.12 28.11
C LEU A 325 -22.00 -21.33 27.62
N THR A 326 -23.30 -21.14 27.45
CA THR A 326 -24.18 -22.07 26.70
C THR A 326 -23.86 -22.06 25.20
N GLU A 327 -24.33 -23.06 24.44
CA GLU A 327 -24.07 -23.13 22.99
C GLU A 327 -24.65 -21.94 22.21
N GLU A 328 -25.78 -21.39 22.66
CA GLU A 328 -26.36 -20.17 22.07
C GLU A 328 -25.51 -18.94 22.39
N GLU A 329 -25.10 -18.77 23.65
CA GLU A 329 -24.22 -17.69 24.09
C GLU A 329 -22.84 -17.74 23.41
N LYS A 330 -22.33 -18.93 23.08
CA LYS A 330 -21.07 -19.09 22.33
C LYS A 330 -21.11 -18.50 20.93
N LEU A 331 -22.25 -18.65 20.23
CA LEU A 331 -22.44 -18.03 18.90
C LEU A 331 -22.53 -16.50 19.01
N ILE A 332 -23.16 -16.01 20.07
CA ILE A 332 -23.25 -14.57 20.37
C ILE A 332 -21.86 -14.02 20.74
N CYS A 333 -21.09 -14.78 21.52
CA CYS A 333 -19.71 -14.44 21.90
C CYS A 333 -18.82 -14.27 20.67
N GLU A 334 -18.90 -15.18 19.69
CA GLU A 334 -18.17 -15.05 18.43
C GLU A 334 -18.54 -13.74 17.71
N LYS A 335 -19.84 -13.48 17.51
CA LYS A 335 -20.30 -12.23 16.86
C LYS A 335 -19.89 -10.98 17.63
N LEU A 336 -19.90 -11.05 18.97
CA LEU A 336 -19.49 -9.97 19.85
C LEU A 336 -18.01 -9.64 19.65
N PHE A 337 -17.11 -10.62 19.72
CA PHE A 337 -15.69 -10.37 19.54
C PHE A 337 -15.35 -9.93 18.11
N LYS A 338 -16.04 -10.45 17.08
CA LYS A 338 -15.94 -9.95 15.70
C LYS A 338 -16.35 -8.46 15.61
N ALA A 339 -17.46 -8.07 16.23
CA ALA A 339 -17.92 -6.68 16.21
C ALA A 339 -17.06 -5.72 17.07
N LEU A 340 -16.36 -6.24 18.08
CA LEU A 340 -15.45 -5.46 18.94
C LEU A 340 -14.03 -5.33 18.40
N THR A 341 -13.73 -5.97 17.26
CA THR A 341 -12.39 -5.99 16.67
C THR A 341 -12.42 -5.57 15.21
N GLU A 342 -11.29 -5.06 14.74
CA GLU A 342 -11.04 -4.70 13.35
C GLU A 342 -9.57 -5.01 13.04
N LYS A 343 -9.20 -5.15 11.77
CA LYS A 343 -7.82 -5.29 11.36
C LYS A 343 -7.42 -4.06 10.53
N GLY A 344 -6.39 -3.35 10.97
CA GLY A 344 -5.85 -2.18 10.28
C GLY A 344 -5.14 -2.53 8.98
N ASP A 345 -4.80 -1.50 8.18
CA ASP A 345 -4.06 -1.66 6.93
C ASP A 345 -2.65 -2.25 7.12
N ASP A 346 -2.09 -2.11 8.33
CA ASP A 346 -0.82 -2.71 8.76
C ASP A 346 -0.96 -4.18 9.18
N GLY A 347 -2.16 -4.75 9.08
CA GLY A 347 -2.49 -6.12 9.46
C GLY A 347 -2.59 -6.34 10.98
N ARG A 348 -2.52 -5.29 11.81
CA ARG A 348 -2.66 -5.41 13.26
C ARG A 348 -4.13 -5.31 13.67
N GLY A 349 -4.52 -6.08 14.69
CA GLY A 349 -5.83 -5.97 15.31
C GLY A 349 -5.99 -4.60 15.99
N ILE A 350 -6.99 -3.85 15.57
CA ILE A 350 -7.44 -2.59 16.16
C ILE A 350 -8.75 -2.89 16.91
N ARG A 351 -8.95 -2.22 18.03
CA ARG A 351 -10.16 -2.40 18.82
C ARG A 351 -11.29 -1.51 18.32
N ARG A 352 -12.52 -2.02 18.36
CA ARG A 352 -13.72 -1.31 17.89
C ARG A 352 -14.77 -1.21 19.00
N PRO A 353 -14.83 -0.08 19.75
CA PRO A 353 -15.85 0.08 20.78
C PRO A 353 -17.24 0.12 20.16
N THR A 354 -18.17 -0.65 20.71
CA THR A 354 -19.53 -0.75 20.17
C THR A 354 -20.57 -0.67 21.28
N LYS A 355 -21.65 0.10 21.06
CA LYS A 355 -22.78 0.17 22.00
C LYS A 355 -23.44 -1.20 22.14
N LEU A 356 -23.87 -1.55 23.36
CA LEU A 356 -24.54 -2.81 23.65
C LEU A 356 -25.73 -3.05 22.72
N LYS A 357 -26.58 -2.03 22.51
CA LYS A 357 -27.71 -2.13 21.58
C LYS A 357 -27.27 -2.57 20.19
N ASN A 358 -26.18 -2.01 19.65
CA ASN A 358 -25.71 -2.35 18.31
C ASN A 358 -25.16 -3.80 18.28
N LEU A 359 -24.49 -4.24 19.35
CA LEU A 359 -24.05 -5.63 19.48
C LEU A 359 -25.25 -6.60 19.47
N ALA A 360 -26.33 -6.27 20.16
CA ALA A 360 -27.56 -7.05 20.16
C ALA A 360 -28.20 -7.12 18.75
N HIS A 361 -28.25 -6.00 18.01
CA HIS A 361 -28.76 -5.96 16.64
C HIS A 361 -27.88 -6.78 15.66
N ILE A 362 -26.55 -6.74 15.82
CA ILE A 362 -25.62 -7.55 15.00
C ILE A 362 -25.78 -9.03 15.33
N ALA A 363 -25.91 -9.35 16.61
CA ALA A 363 -26.11 -10.72 17.08
C ALA A 363 -27.49 -11.29 16.71
N GLU A 364 -28.48 -10.42 16.44
CA GLU A 364 -29.90 -10.74 16.24
C GLU A 364 -30.52 -11.40 17.49
N THR A 365 -30.23 -10.82 18.66
CA THR A 365 -30.63 -11.34 19.96
C THR A 365 -31.04 -10.22 20.92
N ASP A 366 -31.61 -10.58 22.07
CA ASP A 366 -31.99 -9.64 23.12
C ASP A 366 -30.75 -9.11 23.87
N GLU A 367 -30.80 -7.85 24.29
CA GLU A 367 -29.70 -7.21 25.03
C GLU A 367 -29.32 -7.97 26.30
N SER A 368 -30.29 -8.63 26.96
CA SER A 368 -30.05 -9.41 28.19
C SER A 368 -29.09 -10.59 27.98
N ILE A 369 -29.13 -11.26 26.83
CA ILE A 369 -28.24 -12.38 26.53
C ILE A 369 -26.83 -11.85 26.24
N VAL A 370 -26.73 -10.72 25.53
CA VAL A 370 -25.43 -10.05 25.30
C VAL A 370 -24.80 -9.61 26.62
N ILE A 371 -25.59 -9.07 27.55
CA ILE A 371 -25.11 -8.69 28.90
C ILE A 371 -24.55 -9.90 29.64
N ASN A 372 -25.26 -11.04 29.63
CA ASN A 372 -24.78 -12.27 30.27
C ASN A 372 -23.41 -12.72 29.71
N VAL A 373 -23.23 -12.66 28.39
CA VAL A 373 -21.94 -12.98 27.75
C VAL A 373 -20.87 -11.98 28.20
N VAL A 374 -21.16 -10.67 28.14
CA VAL A 374 -20.21 -9.63 28.56
C VAL A 374 -19.77 -9.81 30.02
N ASP A 375 -20.72 -10.06 30.93
CA ASP A 375 -20.48 -10.25 32.36
C ASP A 375 -19.51 -11.40 32.67
N ARG A 376 -19.53 -12.48 31.89
CA ARG A 376 -18.58 -13.60 32.04
C ARG A 376 -17.14 -13.19 31.76
N PHE A 377 -16.92 -12.37 30.74
CA PHE A 377 -15.60 -11.89 30.32
C PHE A 377 -15.09 -10.66 31.09
N ARG A 378 -15.92 -10.06 31.96
CA ARG A 378 -15.53 -8.92 32.81
C ARG A 378 -15.60 -9.17 34.32
N SER A 379 -15.84 -10.43 34.73
CA SER A 379 -15.93 -10.81 36.14
C SER A 379 -14.65 -10.49 36.93
N SER A 380 -14.74 -10.39 38.25
CA SER A 380 -13.58 -10.14 39.11
C SER A 380 -12.44 -11.15 38.85
N GLY A 381 -11.23 -10.66 38.55
CA GLY A 381 -10.09 -11.47 38.10
C GLY A 381 -10.02 -11.73 36.59
N ARG A 382 -11.13 -11.55 35.88
CA ARG A 382 -11.29 -11.68 34.42
C ARG A 382 -11.67 -10.34 33.82
N THR A 383 -10.69 -9.48 33.61
CA THR A 383 -10.86 -8.15 32.99
C THR A 383 -10.51 -8.19 31.50
N LEU A 384 -11.26 -8.97 30.73
CA LEU A 384 -11.05 -9.12 29.28
C LEU A 384 -11.88 -8.12 28.45
N LEU A 385 -13.05 -7.73 28.97
CA LEU A 385 -13.92 -6.68 28.41
C LEU A 385 -14.06 -5.48 29.36
N MET A 386 -14.38 -4.33 28.76
CA MET A 386 -14.72 -3.06 29.42
C MET A 386 -16.17 -2.67 29.08
N PRO A 387 -16.87 -1.93 29.95
CA PRO A 387 -16.42 -1.42 31.25
C PRO A 387 -16.30 -2.53 32.30
N ASP A 388 -15.58 -2.27 33.40
CA ASP A 388 -15.41 -3.26 34.47
C ASP A 388 -16.73 -3.61 35.17
N GLN A 389 -16.73 -4.70 35.93
CA GLN A 389 -17.94 -5.23 36.59
C GLN A 389 -18.64 -4.24 37.53
N SER A 390 -17.97 -3.21 38.04
CA SER A 390 -18.59 -2.23 38.94
C SER A 390 -19.56 -1.28 38.23
N VAL A 391 -19.52 -1.24 36.89
CA VAL A 391 -20.42 -0.43 36.07
C VAL A 391 -21.53 -1.31 35.49
N ASP A 392 -22.78 -0.96 35.76
CA ASP A 392 -23.92 -1.65 35.17
C ASP A 392 -23.98 -1.43 33.65
N VAL A 393 -24.19 -2.52 32.90
CA VAL A 393 -24.26 -2.48 31.44
C VAL A 393 -25.72 -2.31 31.02
N ILE A 394 -26.01 -1.12 30.51
CA ILE A 394 -27.29 -0.72 29.91
C ILE A 394 -27.18 -0.59 28.38
N SER A 395 -28.31 -0.43 27.69
CA SER A 395 -28.42 -0.36 26.21
C SER A 395 -27.41 0.56 25.50
N ASP A 396 -27.16 1.76 26.04
CA ASP A 396 -26.22 2.73 25.46
C ASP A 396 -24.77 2.59 25.94
N THR A 397 -24.48 1.60 26.79
CA THR A 397 -23.12 1.34 27.29
C THR A 397 -22.23 0.89 26.15
N VAL A 398 -21.04 1.48 26.06
CA VAL A 398 -20.05 1.07 25.06
C VAL A 398 -19.20 -0.06 25.63
N VAL A 399 -19.28 -1.21 24.97
CA VAL A 399 -18.45 -2.38 25.28
C VAL A 399 -17.20 -2.33 24.42
N ASP A 400 -16.05 -2.69 25.00
CA ASP A 400 -14.76 -2.74 24.31
C ASP A 400 -13.87 -3.85 24.90
N ILE A 401 -12.79 -4.20 24.21
CA ILE A 401 -11.77 -5.12 24.71
C ILE A 401 -10.80 -4.38 25.64
N SER A 402 -10.50 -4.97 26.80
CA SER A 402 -9.61 -4.37 27.80
C SER A 402 -8.18 -4.18 27.28
N HIS A 403 -7.66 -5.13 26.49
CA HIS A 403 -6.35 -5.00 25.87
C HIS A 403 -6.23 -5.63 24.46
N GLU A 404 -5.52 -4.95 23.56
CA GLU A 404 -5.25 -5.38 22.18
C GLU A 404 -4.52 -6.72 22.08
N SER A 405 -3.74 -7.05 23.12
CA SER A 405 -3.03 -8.33 23.23
C SER A 405 -3.98 -9.53 23.15
N LEU A 406 -5.27 -9.35 23.51
CA LEU A 406 -6.26 -10.42 23.40
C LEU A 406 -6.41 -10.90 21.96
N MET A 407 -6.41 -10.00 20.97
CA MET A 407 -6.51 -10.34 19.55
C MET A 407 -5.30 -11.10 18.99
N ARG A 408 -4.16 -11.07 19.71
CA ARG A 408 -2.92 -11.70 19.28
C ARG A 408 -2.68 -13.04 19.95
N VAL A 409 -3.00 -13.11 21.23
CA VAL A 409 -2.68 -14.25 22.10
C VAL A 409 -3.85 -15.24 22.18
N TRP A 410 -5.10 -14.76 22.22
CA TRP A 410 -6.24 -15.66 22.25
C TRP A 410 -6.53 -16.20 20.85
N ILE A 411 -6.26 -17.49 20.66
CA ILE A 411 -6.30 -18.17 19.36
C ILE A 411 -7.66 -17.98 18.68
N ARG A 412 -8.77 -18.18 19.40
CA ARG A 412 -10.13 -18.01 18.85
C ARG A 412 -10.40 -16.59 18.40
N CYS A 413 -10.05 -15.60 19.22
CA CYS A 413 -10.25 -14.20 18.85
C CYS A 413 -9.41 -13.80 17.65
N ARG A 414 -8.17 -14.30 17.54
CA ARG A 414 -7.35 -14.08 16.34
C ARG A 414 -8.02 -14.65 15.09
N ASP A 415 -8.50 -15.89 15.15
CA ASP A 415 -9.18 -16.53 14.02
C ASP A 415 -10.48 -15.77 13.66
N TRP A 416 -11.23 -15.31 14.67
CA TRP A 416 -12.43 -14.50 14.46
C TRP A 416 -12.12 -13.13 13.82
N VAL A 417 -11.04 -12.46 14.22
CA VAL A 417 -10.58 -11.19 13.62
C VAL A 417 -10.21 -11.38 12.16
N ASP A 418 -9.50 -12.47 11.83
CA ASP A 418 -9.12 -12.78 10.45
C ASP A 418 -10.33 -13.13 9.58
N GLU A 419 -11.29 -13.88 10.11
CA GLU A 419 -12.54 -14.17 9.42
C GLU A 419 -13.38 -12.91 9.18
N GLU A 420 -13.48 -12.04 10.17
CA GLU A 420 -14.19 -10.76 10.06
C GLU A 420 -13.54 -9.86 9.01
N TYR A 421 -12.21 -9.76 9.00
CA TYR A 421 -11.47 -8.99 8.02
C TYR A 421 -11.76 -9.44 6.58
N GLU A 422 -11.74 -10.75 6.32
CA GLU A 422 -12.06 -11.29 4.99
C GLU A 422 -13.53 -11.02 4.61
N ALA A 423 -14.45 -11.10 5.57
CA ALA A 423 -15.85 -10.79 5.32
C ALA A 423 -16.06 -9.32 4.93
N VAL A 424 -15.40 -8.40 5.64
CA VAL A 424 -15.48 -6.95 5.39
C VAL A 424 -14.85 -6.59 4.04
N LYS A 425 -13.72 -7.21 3.69
CA LYS A 425 -13.03 -6.96 2.42
C LYS A 425 -13.90 -7.27 1.21
N ILE A 426 -14.60 -8.42 1.22
CA ILE A 426 -15.54 -8.79 0.15
C ILE A 426 -16.71 -7.81 0.11
N TYR A 427 -17.24 -7.41 1.28
CA TYR A 427 -18.33 -6.45 1.37
C TYR A 427 -17.99 -5.08 0.80
N LYS A 428 -16.83 -4.50 1.16
CA LYS A 428 -16.37 -3.21 0.63
C LYS A 428 -16.22 -3.25 -0.88
N ARG A 429 -15.65 -4.33 -1.44
CA ARG A 429 -15.53 -4.54 -2.89
C ARG A 429 -16.90 -4.63 -3.57
N LEU A 430 -17.87 -5.31 -2.94
CA LEU A 430 -19.24 -5.41 -3.46
C LEU A 430 -19.96 -4.05 -3.45
N ALA A 431 -19.80 -3.27 -2.38
CA ALA A 431 -20.39 -1.94 -2.25
C ALA A 431 -19.81 -0.95 -3.26
N GLU A 432 -18.48 -0.98 -3.46
CA GLU A 432 -17.79 -0.17 -4.47
C GLU A 432 -18.26 -0.52 -5.89
N ALA A 433 -18.34 -1.81 -6.23
CA ALA A 433 -18.84 -2.25 -7.53
C ALA A 433 -20.30 -1.84 -7.76
N ALA A 434 -21.16 -1.95 -6.74
CA ALA A 434 -22.54 -1.49 -6.80
C ALA A 434 -22.63 0.02 -7.03
N SER A 435 -21.73 0.81 -6.44
CA SER A 435 -21.62 2.26 -6.66
C SER A 435 -21.19 2.59 -8.09
N MET A 436 -20.16 1.91 -8.62
CA MET A 436 -19.70 2.10 -10.01
C MET A 436 -20.75 1.69 -11.04
N TYR A 437 -21.51 0.62 -10.78
CA TYR A 437 -22.61 0.17 -11.64
C TYR A 437 -23.72 1.21 -11.71
N GLN A 438 -24.10 1.80 -10.57
CA GLN A 438 -25.10 2.87 -10.54
C GLN A 438 -24.65 4.13 -11.31
N GLN A 439 -23.33 4.40 -11.33
CA GLN A 439 -22.75 5.47 -12.14
C GLN A 439 -22.59 5.12 -13.62
N GLY A 440 -22.95 3.90 -14.04
CA GLY A 440 -22.80 3.42 -15.42
C GLY A 440 -21.35 3.12 -15.83
N LYS A 441 -20.43 3.03 -14.87
CA LYS A 441 -18.99 2.80 -15.10
C LYS A 441 -18.58 1.32 -15.03
N ALA A 442 -19.42 0.47 -14.45
CA ALA A 442 -19.16 -0.95 -14.29
C ALA A 442 -20.35 -1.80 -14.77
N SER A 443 -20.12 -3.09 -14.97
CA SER A 443 -21.14 -4.09 -15.32
C SER A 443 -21.43 -5.02 -14.13
N LEU A 444 -22.52 -5.79 -14.23
CA LEU A 444 -22.89 -6.79 -13.23
C LEU A 444 -21.81 -7.88 -13.10
N TRP A 445 -21.65 -8.42 -11.89
CA TRP A 445 -20.59 -9.40 -11.62
C TRP A 445 -20.84 -10.74 -12.31
N ARG A 446 -19.76 -11.35 -12.80
CA ARG A 446 -19.72 -12.69 -13.42
C ARG A 446 -18.80 -13.61 -12.61
N PRO A 447 -18.84 -14.93 -12.82
CA PRO A 447 -17.84 -15.83 -12.23
C PRO A 447 -16.41 -15.44 -12.67
N PRO A 448 -15.41 -15.48 -11.77
CA PRO A 448 -15.46 -16.06 -10.42
C PRO A 448 -16.00 -15.14 -9.32
N ASP A 449 -16.01 -13.83 -9.50
CA ASP A 449 -16.34 -12.85 -8.44
C ASP A 449 -17.76 -13.01 -7.89
N LEU A 450 -18.73 -13.28 -8.78
CA LEU A 450 -20.11 -13.58 -8.38
C LEU A 450 -20.20 -14.79 -7.44
N TYR A 451 -19.41 -15.84 -7.70
CA TYR A 451 -19.43 -17.06 -6.89
C TYR A 451 -18.84 -16.80 -5.50
N ILE A 452 -17.72 -16.06 -5.44
CA ILE A 452 -17.09 -15.65 -4.18
C ILE A 452 -18.08 -14.83 -3.34
N ALA A 453 -18.82 -13.92 -3.97
CA ALA A 453 -19.81 -13.08 -3.30
C ALA A 453 -21.02 -13.87 -2.76
N ILE A 454 -21.50 -14.87 -3.52
CA ILE A 454 -22.60 -15.75 -3.08
C ILE A 454 -22.14 -16.61 -1.90
N GLN A 455 -20.98 -17.26 -2.02
CA GLN A 455 -20.41 -18.06 -0.94
C GLN A 455 -20.19 -17.24 0.33
N TRP A 456 -19.68 -16.01 0.18
CA TRP A 456 -19.53 -15.07 1.28
C TRP A 456 -20.86 -14.77 1.96
N LYS A 457 -21.91 -14.43 1.19
CA LYS A 457 -23.24 -14.14 1.75
C LYS A 457 -23.83 -15.34 2.48
N GLU A 458 -23.65 -16.55 1.95
CA GLU A 458 -24.14 -17.79 2.56
C GLU A 458 -23.38 -18.15 3.86
N ARG A 459 -22.05 -17.98 3.86
CA ARG A 459 -21.17 -18.29 5.01
C ARG A 459 -21.36 -17.29 6.15
N PHE A 460 -21.29 -15.99 5.87
CA PHE A 460 -21.23 -14.94 6.90
C PHE A 460 -22.60 -14.36 7.28
N ARG A 461 -23.61 -14.49 6.39
CA ARG A 461 -24.98 -13.98 6.61
C ARG A 461 -25.03 -12.56 7.19
N PRO A 462 -24.40 -11.57 6.51
CA PRO A 462 -24.33 -10.21 7.03
C PRO A 462 -25.73 -9.59 7.12
N ASN A 463 -26.00 -8.84 8.19
CA ASN A 463 -27.22 -8.06 8.33
C ASN A 463 -26.93 -6.55 8.20
N LEU A 464 -27.99 -5.73 8.19
CA LEU A 464 -27.87 -4.28 8.02
C LEU A 464 -27.07 -3.64 9.17
N ALA A 465 -27.28 -4.10 10.41
CA ALA A 465 -26.60 -3.59 11.59
C ALA A 465 -25.07 -3.81 11.50
N TRP A 466 -24.65 -4.98 11.02
CA TRP A 466 -23.26 -5.31 10.73
C TRP A 466 -22.71 -4.48 9.57
N ALA A 467 -23.47 -4.30 8.49
CA ALA A 467 -22.95 -3.67 7.28
C ALA A 467 -22.70 -2.16 7.44
N ILE A 468 -23.62 -1.44 8.10
CA ILE A 468 -23.53 0.01 8.34
C ILE A 468 -22.26 0.37 9.12
N GLN A 469 -21.75 -0.57 9.93
CA GLN A 469 -20.48 -0.39 10.61
C GLN A 469 -19.32 -0.13 9.64
N TYR A 470 -19.32 -0.73 8.46
CA TYR A 470 -18.19 -0.65 7.52
C TYR A 470 -18.47 0.26 6.34
N GLU A 471 -19.69 0.21 5.81
CA GLU A 471 -20.09 0.96 4.62
C GLU A 471 -21.62 1.16 4.65
N PRO A 472 -22.15 2.40 4.56
CA PRO A 472 -23.59 2.66 4.69
C PRO A 472 -24.47 2.08 3.57
N SER A 473 -23.88 1.60 2.47
CA SER A 473 -24.58 1.26 1.22
C SER A 473 -25.02 -0.22 1.10
N TYR A 474 -25.41 -0.86 2.20
CA TYR A 474 -25.78 -2.29 2.25
C TYR A 474 -26.91 -2.67 1.28
N GLU A 475 -28.03 -1.94 1.28
CA GLU A 475 -29.18 -2.27 0.41
C GLU A 475 -28.82 -2.24 -1.07
N ARG A 476 -27.95 -1.30 -1.45
CA ARG A 476 -27.44 -1.16 -2.83
C ARG A 476 -26.58 -2.36 -3.20
N ALA A 477 -25.65 -2.75 -2.33
CA ALA A 477 -24.78 -3.90 -2.53
C ALA A 477 -25.57 -5.21 -2.67
N VAL A 478 -26.57 -5.43 -1.81
CA VAL A 478 -27.43 -6.62 -1.86
C VAL A 478 -28.27 -6.67 -3.13
N THR A 479 -28.83 -5.52 -3.53
CA THR A 479 -29.61 -5.42 -4.78
C THR A 479 -28.73 -5.71 -5.99
N PHE A 480 -27.53 -5.13 -6.05
CA PHE A 480 -26.55 -5.38 -7.12
C PHE A 480 -26.14 -6.87 -7.21
N LEU A 481 -25.88 -7.51 -6.07
CA LEU A 481 -25.55 -8.94 -6.03
C LEU A 481 -26.71 -9.80 -6.55
N LYS A 482 -27.94 -9.48 -6.13
CA LYS A 482 -29.14 -10.18 -6.59
C LYS A 482 -29.33 -10.03 -8.10
N SER A 483 -29.22 -8.82 -8.63
CA SER A 483 -29.31 -8.56 -10.07
C SER A 483 -28.23 -9.32 -10.86
N SER A 484 -27.00 -9.36 -10.33
CA SER A 484 -25.90 -10.12 -10.94
C SER A 484 -26.18 -11.63 -10.98
N GLN A 485 -26.76 -12.17 -9.90
CA GLN A 485 -27.14 -13.58 -9.82
C GLN A 485 -28.28 -13.93 -10.79
N GLU A 486 -29.35 -13.12 -10.81
CA GLU A 486 -30.51 -13.35 -11.68
C GLU A 486 -30.11 -13.34 -13.16
N GLU A 487 -29.29 -12.38 -13.59
CA GLU A 487 -28.83 -12.31 -14.97
C GLU A 487 -27.96 -13.53 -15.36
N TYR A 488 -27.09 -13.98 -14.45
CA TYR A 488 -26.27 -15.16 -14.68
C TYR A 488 -27.12 -16.44 -14.79
N GLU A 489 -28.11 -16.61 -13.92
CA GLU A 489 -29.03 -17.75 -13.98
C GLU A 489 -29.86 -17.76 -15.27
N GLU A 490 -30.33 -16.61 -15.72
CA GLU A 490 -31.03 -16.49 -16.99
C GLU A 490 -30.14 -16.89 -18.17
N GLU A 491 -28.89 -16.41 -18.19
CA GLU A 491 -27.91 -16.77 -19.21
C GLU A 491 -27.67 -18.29 -19.25
N GLN A 492 -27.55 -18.93 -18.08
CA GLN A 492 -27.40 -20.39 -17.97
C GLN A 492 -28.65 -21.13 -18.44
N ARG A 493 -29.85 -20.71 -18.04
CA ARG A 493 -31.11 -21.31 -18.53
C ARG A 493 -31.24 -21.20 -20.05
N VAL A 494 -30.79 -20.09 -20.64
CA VAL A 494 -30.75 -19.91 -22.10
C VAL A 494 -29.77 -20.89 -22.74
N LYS A 495 -28.55 -21.03 -22.21
CA LYS A 495 -27.54 -22.01 -22.68
C LYS A 495 -28.05 -23.45 -22.60
N GLU A 496 -28.68 -23.83 -21.49
CA GLU A 496 -29.27 -25.17 -21.33
C GLU A 496 -30.41 -25.43 -22.32
N ARG A 497 -31.30 -24.45 -22.54
CA ARG A 497 -32.39 -24.57 -23.52
C ARG A 497 -31.83 -24.77 -24.93
N LEU A 498 -30.75 -24.07 -25.28
CA LEU A 498 -30.06 -24.24 -26.56
C LEU A 498 -29.45 -25.64 -26.68
N GLN A 499 -28.75 -26.13 -25.64
CA GLN A 499 -28.22 -27.50 -25.63
C GLN A 499 -29.31 -28.56 -25.75
N LYS A 500 -30.42 -28.44 -25.00
CA LYS A 500 -31.57 -29.37 -25.10
C LYS A 500 -32.19 -29.39 -26.50
N ARG A 501 -32.27 -28.23 -27.18
CA ARG A 501 -32.74 -28.14 -28.58
C ARG A 501 -31.79 -28.86 -29.54
N ILE A 502 -30.47 -28.68 -29.37
CA ILE A 502 -29.45 -29.36 -30.17
C ILE A 502 -29.57 -30.88 -30.00
N VAL A 503 -29.59 -31.37 -28.76
CA VAL A 503 -29.71 -32.81 -28.46
C VAL A 503 -30.99 -33.42 -29.03
N LYS A 504 -32.14 -32.73 -28.92
CA LYS A 504 -33.40 -33.20 -29.53
C LYS A 504 -33.29 -33.32 -31.04
N ARG A 505 -32.73 -32.32 -31.73
CA ARG A 505 -32.53 -32.37 -33.20
C ARG A 505 -31.62 -33.52 -33.60
N THR A 506 -30.51 -33.74 -32.87
CA THR A 506 -29.59 -34.84 -33.15
C THR A 506 -30.24 -36.22 -32.98
N LYS A 507 -31.08 -36.41 -31.94
CA LYS A 507 -31.82 -37.67 -31.74
C LYS A 507 -32.83 -37.95 -32.86
N VAL A 508 -33.54 -36.92 -33.33
CA VAL A 508 -34.50 -37.06 -34.45
C VAL A 508 -33.78 -37.47 -35.74
N ILE A 509 -32.63 -36.85 -36.04
CA ILE A 509 -31.82 -37.19 -37.21
C ILE A 509 -31.32 -38.64 -37.13
N ALA A 510 -30.85 -39.09 -35.97
CA ALA A 510 -30.39 -40.47 -35.77
C ALA A 510 -31.52 -41.51 -35.97
N LEU A 511 -32.73 -41.22 -35.50
CA LEU A 511 -33.91 -42.09 -35.70
C LEU A 511 -34.30 -42.21 -37.19
N VAL A 512 -34.25 -41.11 -37.94
CA VAL A 512 -34.54 -41.11 -39.38
C VAL A 512 -33.51 -41.96 -40.15
N LEU A 513 -32.22 -41.85 -39.80
CA LEU A 513 -31.16 -42.66 -40.40
C LEU A 513 -31.28 -44.16 -40.06
N ALA A 514 -31.70 -44.49 -38.84
CA ALA A 514 -31.96 -45.88 -38.44
C ALA A 514 -33.16 -46.49 -39.20
N ALA A 515 -34.22 -45.72 -39.44
CA ALA A 515 -35.35 -46.18 -40.23
C ALA A 515 -34.98 -46.38 -41.71
N ALA A 516 -34.17 -45.48 -42.28
CA ALA A 516 -33.70 -45.57 -43.66
C ALA A 516 -32.82 -46.81 -43.91
N THR A 517 -31.95 -47.15 -42.95
CA THR A 517 -31.09 -48.34 -43.03
C THR A 517 -31.88 -49.65 -42.95
N ILE A 518 -32.90 -49.72 -42.08
CA ILE A 518 -33.82 -50.88 -42.03
C ILE A 518 -34.59 -51.03 -43.34
N GLY A 519 -35.07 -49.93 -43.92
CA GLY A 519 -35.74 -49.92 -45.22
C GLY A 519 -34.84 -50.43 -46.36
N ALA A 520 -33.57 -50.01 -46.38
CA ALA A 520 -32.60 -50.46 -47.37
C ALA A 520 -32.32 -51.98 -47.28
N ILE A 521 -32.19 -52.51 -46.06
CA ILE A 521 -31.98 -53.95 -45.84
C ILE A 521 -33.19 -54.76 -46.33
N MET A 522 -34.41 -54.30 -46.04
CA MET A 522 -35.64 -54.94 -46.55
C MET A 522 -35.70 -54.97 -48.08
N LEU A 523 -35.29 -53.90 -48.75
CA LEU A 523 -35.27 -53.83 -50.22
C LEU A 523 -34.26 -54.80 -50.83
N VAL A 524 -33.08 -54.98 -50.20
CA VAL A 524 -32.07 -55.94 -50.66
C VAL A 524 -32.57 -57.37 -50.52
N ILE A 525 -33.20 -57.72 -49.39
CA ILE A 525 -33.80 -59.04 -49.18
C ILE A 525 -34.91 -59.30 -50.22
N PHE A 526 -35.76 -58.31 -50.47
CA PHE A 526 -36.83 -58.42 -51.47
C PHE A 526 -36.29 -58.61 -52.89
N ALA A 527 -35.20 -57.91 -53.25
CA ALA A 527 -34.55 -58.06 -54.54
C ALA A 527 -33.93 -59.46 -54.72
N GLN A 528 -33.33 -60.02 -53.68
CA GLN A 528 -32.75 -61.37 -53.72
C GLN A 528 -33.81 -62.47 -53.87
N LEU A 529 -34.97 -62.32 -53.21
CA LEU A 529 -36.09 -63.24 -53.38
C LEU A 529 -36.64 -63.21 -54.82
N LYS A 530 -36.79 -62.01 -55.39
CA LYS A 530 -37.24 -61.82 -56.78
C LYS A 530 -36.28 -62.38 -57.83
N ALA A 531 -34.97 -62.29 -57.59
CA ALA A 531 -33.96 -62.84 -58.49
C ALA A 531 -34.01 -64.38 -58.55
N ARG A 532 -34.30 -65.01 -57.41
CA ARG A 532 -34.42 -66.47 -57.30
C ARG A 532 -35.64 -67.02 -58.06
N ASP A 533 -36.76 -66.30 -58.04
CA ASP A 533 -37.96 -66.66 -58.82
C ASP A 533 -37.73 -66.55 -60.34
N ALA A 534 -36.91 -65.59 -60.77
CA ALA A 534 -36.60 -65.37 -62.18
C ALA A 534 -35.70 -66.48 -62.77
N GLU A 535 -34.80 -67.04 -61.96
CA GLU A 535 -33.94 -68.17 -62.34
C GLU A 535 -34.76 -69.45 -62.57
N ILE A 536 -35.77 -69.71 -61.74
CA ILE A 536 -36.67 -70.87 -61.87
C ILE A 536 -37.52 -70.75 -63.14
N ALA A 537 -38.00 -69.56 -63.47
CA ALA A 537 -38.79 -69.31 -64.67
C ALA A 537 -37.98 -69.44 -65.97
N ALA A 538 -36.68 -69.13 -65.93
CA ALA A 538 -35.79 -69.25 -67.09
C ALA A 538 -35.49 -70.72 -67.46
N ILE A 539 -35.46 -71.63 -66.49
CA ILE A 539 -35.18 -73.07 -66.72
C ILE A 539 -36.38 -73.79 -67.36
N GLN A 540 -37.61 -73.32 -67.14
CA GLN A 540 -38.81 -73.89 -67.77
C GLN A 540 -39.03 -73.42 -69.22
N ALA A 541 -38.45 -72.28 -69.60
CA ALA A 541 -38.62 -71.69 -70.93
C ALA A 541 -37.75 -72.37 -72.01
N THR A 542 -36.71 -73.10 -71.63
CA THR A 542 -35.82 -73.79 -72.58
C THR A 542 -36.34 -75.14 -73.06
N GLU A 543 -37.35 -75.72 -72.39
CA GLU A 543 -37.91 -77.04 -72.76
C GLU A 543 -39.03 -76.96 -73.82
N PHE A 544 -39.67 -75.79 -74.01
CA PHE A 544 -40.78 -75.60 -74.96
C PHE A 544 -40.36 -75.11 -76.35
N GLY A 545 -39.07 -74.83 -76.58
CA GLY A 545 -38.56 -74.24 -77.83
C GLY A 545 -38.49 -75.19 -79.04
N GLU A 546 -38.53 -76.51 -78.84
CA GLU A 546 -38.31 -77.49 -79.94
C GLU A 546 -39.60 -78.02 -80.58
N LYS A 547 -40.78 -77.88 -79.95
CA LYS A 547 -42.05 -78.38 -80.52
C LYS A 547 -42.77 -77.39 -81.46
N ALA A 548 -42.25 -76.16 -81.61
CA ALA A 548 -42.90 -75.11 -82.40
C ALA A 548 -42.47 -75.04 -83.88
N LYS A 549 -41.57 -75.92 -84.35
CA LYS A 549 -41.05 -75.90 -85.73
C LYS A 549 -41.68 -76.92 -86.69
N GLU A 550 -42.46 -77.88 -86.20
CA GLU A 550 -43.09 -78.91 -87.06
C GLU A 550 -44.48 -78.50 -87.58
N SER A 551 -45.19 -77.61 -86.88
CA SER A 551 -46.58 -77.20 -87.22
C SER A 551 -46.70 -76.16 -88.33
N ALA A 552 -45.58 -75.60 -88.81
CA ALA A 552 -45.58 -74.58 -89.85
C ALA A 552 -45.60 -75.16 -91.29
N ARG A 553 -45.39 -76.47 -91.47
CA ARG A 553 -45.22 -77.08 -92.81
C ARG A 553 -46.50 -77.67 -93.41
N ILE A 554 -47.58 -77.82 -92.63
CA ILE A 554 -48.83 -78.48 -93.03
C ILE A 554 -49.92 -77.46 -93.46
N ALA A 555 -49.73 -76.17 -93.18
CA ALA A 555 -50.73 -75.12 -93.44
C ALA A 555 -50.77 -74.61 -94.89
N GLU A 556 -49.80 -74.96 -95.74
CA GLU A 556 -49.68 -74.43 -97.11
C GLU A 556 -50.51 -75.24 -98.14
N GLU A 557 -50.84 -76.50 -97.85
CA GLU A 557 -51.40 -77.45 -98.82
C GLU A 557 -52.95 -77.44 -98.88
N GLN A 558 -53.62 -76.92 -97.85
CA GLN A 558 -55.09 -76.88 -97.76
C GLN A 558 -55.75 -75.70 -98.49
N LYS A 559 -54.96 -74.75 -99.02
CA LYS A 559 -55.47 -73.54 -99.67
C LYS A 559 -56.11 -73.76 -101.05
N LYS A 560 -55.95 -74.94 -101.66
CA LYS A 560 -56.33 -75.19 -103.08
C LYS A 560 -57.66 -75.91 -103.32
N LYS A 561 -58.53 -76.10 -102.32
CA LYS A 561 -59.76 -76.92 -102.48
C LYS A 561 -61.09 -76.29 -102.05
N ALA A 562 -61.17 -74.99 -101.81
CA ALA A 562 -62.40 -74.37 -101.28
C ALA A 562 -62.98 -73.24 -102.14
N GLU A 563 -62.82 -73.30 -103.47
CA GLU A 563 -63.47 -72.39 -104.43
C GLU A 563 -64.86 -72.85 -104.89
N ALA A 564 -65.47 -73.84 -104.23
CA ALA A 564 -66.83 -74.27 -104.55
C ALA A 564 -67.60 -74.57 -103.27
N GLN A 565 -68.33 -73.59 -102.73
CA GLN A 565 -69.74 -73.75 -102.38
C GLN A 565 -70.27 -72.52 -101.66
N THR A 566 -71.02 -71.76 -102.44
CA THR A 566 -71.85 -70.59 -102.17
C THR A 566 -73.02 -70.84 -101.22
N VAL A 567 -72.83 -71.56 -100.10
CA VAL A 567 -73.93 -71.86 -99.16
C VAL A 567 -73.70 -71.36 -97.73
N LEU A 568 -72.50 -70.89 -97.35
CA LEU A 568 -72.24 -70.44 -95.97
C LEU A 568 -72.27 -68.91 -95.82
N ALA A 569 -73.18 -68.25 -96.52
CA ALA A 569 -73.62 -66.90 -96.17
C ALA A 569 -74.26 -66.86 -94.76
N GLU A 570 -74.61 -68.01 -94.19
CA GLU A 570 -75.02 -68.17 -92.79
C GLU A 570 -73.84 -68.28 -91.79
N GLN A 571 -72.60 -68.51 -92.23
CA GLN A 571 -71.42 -68.44 -91.33
C GLN A 571 -70.89 -67.02 -91.11
N ALA A 572 -71.21 -66.07 -92.01
CA ALA A 572 -70.80 -64.67 -91.87
C ALA A 572 -71.36 -63.98 -90.61
N ALA A 573 -72.46 -64.50 -90.05
CA ALA A 573 -73.03 -64.02 -88.80
C ALA A 573 -72.22 -64.45 -87.56
N ASP A 574 -71.54 -65.61 -87.60
CA ASP A 574 -70.66 -66.10 -86.53
C ASP A 574 -69.24 -65.50 -86.64
N GLU A 575 -68.81 -65.13 -87.84
CA GLU A 575 -67.53 -64.47 -88.07
C GLU A 575 -67.50 -63.01 -87.57
N ALA A 576 -68.64 -62.30 -87.62
CA ALA A 576 -68.79 -60.96 -87.05
C ALA A 576 -68.69 -60.93 -85.51
N ARG A 577 -69.11 -62.00 -84.82
CA ARG A 577 -68.92 -62.17 -83.37
C ARG A 577 -67.46 -62.46 -83.01
N LYS A 578 -66.75 -63.25 -83.83
CA LYS A 578 -65.32 -63.47 -83.65
C LYS A 578 -64.47 -62.23 -83.96
N GLN A 579 -64.85 -61.40 -84.94
CA GLN A 579 -64.14 -60.15 -85.22
C GLN A 579 -64.31 -59.09 -84.12
N THR A 580 -65.45 -59.06 -83.42
CA THR A 580 -65.63 -58.16 -82.27
C THR A 580 -64.79 -58.60 -81.07
N GLU A 581 -64.60 -59.91 -80.85
CA GLU A 581 -63.67 -60.43 -79.84
C GLU A 581 -62.20 -60.16 -80.21
N ILE A 582 -61.82 -60.27 -81.48
CA ILE A 582 -60.45 -59.95 -81.96
C ILE A 582 -60.17 -58.44 -81.87
N ALA A 583 -61.14 -57.57 -82.16
CA ALA A 583 -61.00 -56.12 -82.03
C ALA A 583 -60.90 -55.68 -80.55
N GLN A 584 -61.63 -56.34 -79.65
CA GLN A 584 -61.53 -56.12 -78.21
C GLN A 584 -60.16 -56.58 -77.67
N ALA A 585 -59.69 -57.76 -78.08
CA ALA A 585 -58.37 -58.27 -77.72
C ALA A 585 -57.22 -57.40 -78.28
N ALA A 586 -57.36 -56.83 -79.48
CA ALA A 586 -56.40 -55.91 -80.05
C ALA A 586 -56.33 -54.57 -79.28
N LYS A 587 -57.48 -54.03 -78.87
CA LYS A 587 -57.58 -52.82 -78.04
C LYS A 587 -56.98 -53.03 -76.64
N ASP A 588 -57.27 -54.17 -76.03
CA ASP A 588 -56.72 -54.54 -74.73
C ASP A 588 -55.19 -54.74 -74.80
N SER A 589 -54.66 -55.27 -75.91
CA SER A 589 -53.21 -55.38 -76.13
C SER A 589 -52.53 -54.02 -76.33
N ALA A 590 -53.20 -53.08 -77.02
CA ALA A 590 -52.68 -51.74 -77.27
C ALA A 590 -52.69 -50.88 -75.99
N ASP A 591 -53.76 -50.99 -75.19
CA ASP A 591 -53.84 -50.34 -73.88
C ASP A 591 -52.83 -50.96 -72.89
N TYR A 592 -52.58 -52.27 -72.96
CA TYR A 592 -51.52 -52.92 -72.20
C TYR A 592 -50.13 -52.37 -72.57
N GLN A 593 -49.80 -52.29 -73.86
CA GLN A 593 -48.50 -51.77 -74.31
C GLN A 593 -48.31 -50.28 -73.99
N LYS A 594 -49.35 -49.46 -74.13
CA LYS A 594 -49.33 -48.04 -73.72
C LYS A 594 -49.07 -47.89 -72.22
N ASN A 595 -49.70 -48.72 -71.40
CA ASN A 595 -49.48 -48.73 -69.95
C ASN A 595 -48.08 -49.22 -69.56
N VAL A 596 -47.50 -50.16 -70.31
CA VAL A 596 -46.11 -50.58 -70.11
C VAL A 596 -45.13 -49.44 -70.46
N ALA A 597 -45.32 -48.75 -71.58
CA ALA A 597 -44.48 -47.63 -71.99
C ALA A 597 -44.56 -46.43 -71.03
N LEU A 598 -45.77 -46.11 -70.52
CA LEU A 598 -45.99 -45.09 -69.49
C LEU A 598 -45.25 -45.44 -68.20
N ARG A 599 -45.37 -46.70 -67.72
CA ARG A 599 -44.64 -47.17 -66.53
C ARG A 599 -43.13 -47.13 -66.70
N GLN A 600 -42.63 -47.38 -67.91
CA GLN A 600 -41.19 -47.30 -68.21
C GLN A 600 -40.67 -45.85 -68.22
N SER A 601 -41.42 -44.94 -68.84
CA SER A 601 -41.11 -43.50 -68.83
C SER A 601 -41.14 -42.92 -67.41
N GLU A 602 -42.13 -43.32 -66.61
CA GLU A 602 -42.25 -42.89 -65.22
C GLU A 602 -41.11 -43.43 -64.35
N ARG A 603 -40.68 -44.69 -64.55
CA ARG A 603 -39.48 -45.25 -63.90
C ARG A 603 -38.20 -44.53 -64.32
N ALA A 604 -38.03 -44.20 -65.59
CA ALA A 604 -36.87 -43.46 -66.07
C ALA A 604 -36.82 -42.04 -65.48
N ARG A 605 -37.98 -41.38 -65.33
CA ARG A 605 -38.10 -40.08 -64.67
C ARG A 605 -37.74 -40.15 -63.19
N LEU A 606 -38.22 -41.19 -62.48
CA LEU A 606 -37.89 -41.41 -61.07
C LEU A 606 -36.40 -41.71 -60.88
N ALA A 607 -35.77 -42.46 -61.80
CA ALA A 607 -34.34 -42.74 -61.77
C ALA A 607 -33.49 -41.47 -61.99
N LEU A 608 -33.91 -40.56 -62.87
CA LEU A 608 -33.25 -39.26 -63.06
C LEU A 608 -33.34 -38.38 -61.81
N VAL A 609 -34.51 -38.31 -61.18
CA VAL A 609 -34.70 -37.55 -59.93
C VAL A 609 -33.84 -38.13 -58.80
N GLU A 610 -33.72 -39.46 -58.70
CA GLU A 610 -32.87 -40.08 -57.69
C GLU A 610 -31.38 -39.85 -57.97
N ALA A 611 -30.94 -39.92 -59.22
CA ALA A 611 -29.56 -39.59 -59.61
C ALA A 611 -29.21 -38.13 -59.31
N GLU A 612 -30.15 -37.20 -59.53
CA GLU A 612 -29.96 -35.77 -59.24
C GLU A 612 -29.91 -35.50 -57.73
N LYS A 613 -30.71 -36.24 -56.94
CA LYS A 613 -30.66 -36.22 -55.48
C LYS A 613 -29.34 -36.79 -54.93
N GLN A 614 -28.83 -37.88 -55.50
CA GLN A 614 -27.53 -38.43 -55.14
C GLN A 614 -26.38 -37.46 -55.45
N ARG A 615 -26.45 -36.76 -56.59
CA ARG A 615 -25.48 -35.72 -56.93
C ARG A 615 -25.50 -34.57 -55.92
N GLN A 616 -26.68 -34.09 -55.53
CA GLN A 616 -26.81 -33.04 -54.50
C GLN A 616 -26.24 -33.49 -53.14
N LEU A 617 -26.40 -34.76 -52.77
CA LEU A 617 -25.82 -35.31 -51.55
C LEU A 617 -24.29 -35.37 -51.62
N ALA A 618 -23.72 -35.78 -52.77
CA ALA A 618 -22.29 -35.81 -52.99
C ALA A 618 -21.66 -34.40 -52.97
N ASP A 619 -22.34 -33.42 -53.57
CA ASP A 619 -21.91 -32.01 -53.53
C ASP A 619 -21.96 -31.46 -52.09
N ALA A 620 -23.00 -31.79 -51.32
CA ALA A 620 -23.10 -31.41 -49.90
C ALA A 620 -22.02 -32.05 -49.01
N GLU A 621 -21.63 -33.31 -49.29
CA GLU A 621 -20.51 -33.95 -48.59
C GLU A 621 -19.17 -33.32 -48.95
N LYS A 622 -18.97 -32.96 -50.22
CA LYS A 622 -17.79 -32.23 -50.67
C LYS A 622 -17.68 -30.87 -50.00
N ASP A 623 -18.78 -30.12 -49.89
CA ASP A 623 -18.83 -28.83 -49.20
C ASP A 623 -18.56 -28.98 -47.69
N LYS A 624 -18.99 -30.07 -47.08
CA LYS A 624 -18.67 -30.37 -45.68
C LYS A 624 -17.20 -30.74 -45.50
N ALA A 625 -16.61 -31.47 -46.45
CA ALA A 625 -15.20 -31.81 -46.44
C ALA A 625 -14.30 -30.56 -46.62
N THR A 626 -14.67 -29.65 -47.52
CA THR A 626 -13.95 -28.37 -47.69
C THR A 626 -14.10 -27.47 -46.47
N LEU A 627 -15.29 -27.41 -45.85
CA LEU A 627 -15.49 -26.69 -44.59
C LEU A 627 -14.60 -27.26 -43.47
N ASN A 628 -14.56 -28.58 -43.32
CA ASN A 628 -13.71 -29.23 -42.32
C ASN A 628 -12.21 -29.00 -42.57
N ALA A 629 -11.77 -29.02 -43.82
CA ALA A 629 -10.39 -28.67 -44.19
C ALA A 629 -10.06 -27.21 -43.82
N ASN A 630 -10.98 -26.27 -44.07
CA ASN A 630 -10.82 -24.87 -43.70
C ASN A 630 -10.78 -24.65 -42.18
N ILE A 631 -11.56 -25.42 -41.40
CA ILE A 631 -11.52 -25.40 -39.93
C ILE A 631 -10.18 -25.96 -39.43
N ALA A 632 -9.68 -27.05 -40.03
CA ALA A 632 -8.39 -27.61 -39.69
C ALA A 632 -7.23 -26.64 -40.00
N ASP A 633 -7.27 -25.94 -41.14
CA ASP A 633 -6.29 -24.91 -41.51
C ASP A 633 -6.32 -23.72 -40.53
N ARG A 634 -7.51 -23.25 -40.14
CA ARG A 634 -7.65 -22.21 -39.10
C ARG A 634 -7.08 -22.64 -37.77
N LYS A 635 -7.36 -23.86 -37.32
CA LYS A 635 -6.80 -24.41 -36.07
C LYS A 635 -5.27 -24.56 -36.13
N SER A 636 -4.73 -24.92 -37.30
CA SER A 636 -3.27 -24.98 -37.51
C SER A 636 -2.63 -23.61 -37.36
N LYS A 637 -3.22 -22.58 -37.98
CA LYS A 637 -2.77 -21.18 -37.85
C LYS A 637 -2.88 -20.66 -36.41
N GLU A 638 -3.96 -20.99 -35.71
CA GLU A 638 -4.12 -20.65 -34.29
C GLU A 638 -3.04 -21.33 -33.42
N ALA A 639 -2.70 -22.59 -33.70
CA ALA A 639 -1.64 -23.30 -33.00
C ALA A 639 -0.24 -22.71 -33.28
N GLU A 640 0.04 -22.25 -34.50
CA GLU A 640 1.27 -21.53 -34.83
C GLU A 640 1.37 -20.20 -34.07
N LEU A 641 0.29 -19.41 -34.05
CA LEU A 641 0.23 -18.16 -33.28
C LEU A 641 0.43 -18.40 -31.78
N GLN A 642 -0.15 -19.48 -31.22
CA GLN A 642 0.07 -19.85 -29.82
C GLN A 642 1.52 -20.27 -29.56
N LYS A 643 2.16 -20.98 -30.49
CA LYS A 643 3.57 -21.36 -30.39
C LYS A 643 4.48 -20.13 -30.45
N GLU A 644 4.21 -19.18 -31.34
CA GLU A 644 4.93 -17.90 -31.40
C GLU A 644 4.77 -17.09 -30.11
N ALA A 645 3.54 -16.99 -29.59
CA ALA A 645 3.28 -16.35 -28.31
C ALA A 645 4.01 -17.04 -27.13
N ALA A 646 4.04 -18.37 -27.11
CA ALA A 646 4.77 -19.13 -26.10
C ALA A 646 6.29 -18.94 -26.19
N ASN A 647 6.85 -18.87 -27.41
CA ASN A 647 8.26 -18.58 -27.62
C ASN A 647 8.62 -17.15 -27.19
N LEU A 648 7.77 -16.16 -27.49
CA LEU A 648 7.95 -14.78 -27.04
C LEU A 648 7.86 -14.69 -25.51
N ALA A 649 6.89 -15.37 -24.89
CA ALA A 649 6.76 -15.42 -23.44
C ALA A 649 7.99 -16.05 -22.77
N LYS A 650 8.53 -17.13 -23.37
CA LYS A 650 9.77 -17.76 -22.90
C LYS A 650 10.98 -16.81 -23.02
N ALA A 651 11.14 -16.14 -24.16
CA ALA A 651 12.21 -15.15 -24.36
C ALA A 651 12.12 -14.00 -23.35
N ASN A 652 10.89 -13.50 -23.08
CA ASN A 652 10.67 -12.46 -22.07
C ASN A 652 11.00 -12.95 -20.65
N ALA A 653 10.65 -14.20 -20.32
CA ALA A 653 10.98 -14.80 -19.03
C ALA A 653 12.50 -14.96 -18.85
N ASP A 654 13.21 -15.36 -19.92
CA ASP A 654 14.68 -15.45 -19.90
C ASP A 654 15.31 -14.05 -19.71
N THR A 655 14.83 -13.02 -20.42
CA THR A 655 15.28 -11.63 -20.22
C THR A 655 15.12 -11.18 -18.76
N LEU A 656 13.93 -11.37 -18.17
CA LEU A 656 13.69 -11.00 -16.76
C LEU A 656 14.59 -11.78 -15.80
N ARG A 657 14.84 -13.07 -16.07
CA ARG A 657 15.75 -13.89 -15.28
C ARG A 657 17.18 -13.32 -15.32
N PHE A 658 17.71 -12.98 -16.49
CA PHE A 658 19.07 -12.45 -16.60
C PHE A 658 19.21 -11.04 -16.01
N LEU A 659 18.20 -10.18 -16.13
CA LEU A 659 18.20 -8.88 -15.46
C LEU A 659 18.18 -9.02 -13.92
N SER A 660 17.43 -9.99 -13.39
CA SER A 660 17.45 -10.29 -11.96
C SER A 660 18.81 -10.81 -11.50
N ILE A 661 19.47 -11.66 -12.30
CA ILE A 661 20.85 -12.12 -12.03
C ILE A 661 21.82 -10.93 -12.07
N ALA A 662 21.71 -10.04 -13.05
CA ALA A 662 22.55 -8.84 -13.16
C ALA A 662 22.46 -7.98 -11.90
N GLN A 663 21.24 -7.71 -11.42
CA GLN A 663 21.03 -6.95 -10.20
C GLN A 663 21.62 -7.66 -8.96
N ALA A 664 21.41 -8.98 -8.85
CA ALA A 664 21.97 -9.76 -7.75
C ALA A 664 23.51 -9.75 -7.74
N LEU A 665 24.14 -9.81 -8.91
CA LEU A 665 25.60 -9.70 -9.05
C LEU A 665 26.10 -8.31 -8.64
N ALA A 666 25.42 -7.24 -9.08
CA ALA A 666 25.74 -5.87 -8.72
C ALA A 666 25.69 -5.65 -7.20
N VAL A 667 24.60 -6.06 -6.54
CA VAL A 667 24.46 -5.95 -5.07
C VAL A 667 25.48 -6.80 -4.33
N LYS A 668 25.74 -8.04 -4.79
CA LYS A 668 26.76 -8.90 -4.18
C LYS A 668 28.17 -8.31 -4.31
N SER A 669 28.47 -7.64 -5.42
CA SER A 669 29.79 -7.00 -5.61
C SER A 669 30.11 -6.02 -4.48
N LEU A 670 29.12 -5.26 -4.01
CA LEU A 670 29.27 -4.28 -2.92
C LEU A 670 29.64 -4.91 -1.58
N GLN A 671 29.26 -6.17 -1.36
CA GLN A 671 29.53 -6.91 -0.12
C GLN A 671 30.93 -7.54 -0.09
N LEU A 672 31.62 -7.60 -1.24
CA LEU A 672 32.95 -8.19 -1.34
C LEU A 672 34.03 -7.21 -0.88
N LYS A 673 35.01 -7.73 -0.14
CA LYS A 673 36.19 -6.97 0.31
C LYS A 673 37.30 -6.96 -0.72
N ASP A 674 37.46 -8.04 -1.48
CA ASP A 674 38.47 -8.16 -2.52
C ASP A 674 38.12 -7.28 -3.73
N PRO A 675 38.94 -6.28 -4.10
CA PRO A 675 38.69 -5.39 -5.23
C PRO A 675 38.59 -6.14 -6.56
N GLU A 676 39.36 -7.21 -6.74
CA GLU A 676 39.39 -7.98 -7.99
C GLU A 676 38.09 -8.78 -8.18
N GLN A 677 37.66 -9.55 -7.17
CA GLN A 677 36.36 -10.23 -7.24
C GLN A 677 35.18 -9.25 -7.35
N LYS A 678 35.23 -8.12 -6.65
CA LYS A 678 34.21 -7.06 -6.77
C LYS A 678 34.09 -6.57 -8.22
N ALA A 679 35.22 -6.28 -8.84
CA ALA A 679 35.28 -5.81 -10.22
C ALA A 679 34.71 -6.84 -11.20
N LEU A 680 35.08 -8.13 -11.05
CA LEU A 680 34.54 -9.19 -11.90
C LEU A 680 33.01 -9.30 -11.82
N LEU A 681 32.44 -9.26 -10.61
CA LEU A 681 30.99 -9.35 -10.42
C LEU A 681 30.27 -8.11 -10.96
N ALA A 682 30.83 -6.92 -10.74
CA ALA A 682 30.26 -5.67 -11.23
C ALA A 682 30.30 -5.57 -12.76
N SER A 683 31.40 -5.96 -13.40
CA SER A 683 31.52 -6.02 -14.87
C SER A 683 30.60 -7.08 -15.48
N GLN A 684 30.43 -8.25 -14.85
CA GLN A 684 29.47 -9.25 -15.32
C GLN A 684 28.02 -8.77 -15.16
N ALA A 685 27.70 -8.06 -14.07
CA ALA A 685 26.41 -7.44 -13.88
C ALA A 685 26.11 -6.43 -14.99
N TYR A 686 27.08 -5.59 -15.35
CA TYR A 686 26.99 -4.68 -16.48
C TYR A 686 26.74 -5.42 -17.80
N GLY A 687 27.53 -6.46 -18.10
CA GLY A 687 27.38 -7.23 -19.34
C GLY A 687 25.98 -7.85 -19.50
N PHE A 688 25.40 -8.41 -18.44
CA PHE A 688 24.01 -8.89 -18.49
C PHE A 688 22.98 -7.77 -18.57
N ASN A 689 23.19 -6.64 -17.87
CA ASN A 689 22.29 -5.50 -17.97
C ASN A 689 22.28 -4.92 -19.39
N GLU A 690 23.43 -4.81 -20.05
CA GLU A 690 23.53 -4.35 -21.44
C GLU A 690 22.91 -5.34 -22.43
N GLN A 691 23.29 -6.62 -22.35
CA GLN A 691 22.82 -7.66 -23.28
C GLN A 691 21.29 -7.81 -23.27
N TYR A 692 20.68 -7.69 -22.10
CA TYR A 692 19.23 -7.89 -21.90
C TYR A 692 18.44 -6.58 -21.81
N LYS A 693 19.06 -5.44 -22.19
CA LYS A 693 18.42 -4.11 -22.22
C LYS A 693 17.76 -3.73 -20.90
N GLY A 694 18.52 -3.88 -19.81
CA GLY A 694 18.14 -3.47 -18.47
C GLY A 694 18.08 -1.96 -18.32
N LEU A 695 17.88 -1.50 -17.08
CA LEU A 695 17.81 -0.08 -16.77
C LEU A 695 19.12 0.62 -17.18
N ASP A 696 19.00 1.81 -17.79
CA ASP A 696 20.12 2.68 -18.11
C ASP A 696 19.81 4.12 -17.64
N PRO A 697 20.58 4.67 -16.68
CA PRO A 697 21.61 3.99 -15.88
C PRO A 697 20.98 3.07 -14.81
N ASN A 698 21.55 1.88 -14.60
CA ASN A 698 21.19 1.01 -13.47
C ASN A 698 22.00 1.43 -12.22
N PRO A 699 21.34 1.88 -11.12
CA PRO A 699 22.03 2.36 -9.93
C PRO A 699 22.93 1.33 -9.25
N ASP A 700 22.48 0.07 -9.19
CA ASP A 700 23.22 -1.00 -8.54
C ASP A 700 24.50 -1.33 -9.33
N VAL A 701 24.38 -1.41 -10.66
CA VAL A 701 25.52 -1.66 -11.56
C VAL A 701 26.52 -0.51 -11.49
N TYR A 702 26.03 0.74 -11.50
CA TYR A 702 26.88 1.92 -11.32
C TYR A 702 27.66 1.84 -10.00
N GLN A 703 26.96 1.58 -8.89
CA GLN A 703 27.59 1.55 -7.56
C GLN A 703 28.64 0.43 -7.47
N GLY A 704 28.35 -0.75 -8.03
CA GLY A 704 29.30 -1.87 -8.09
C GLY A 704 30.59 -1.50 -8.83
N LEU A 705 30.46 -0.93 -10.03
CA LEU A 705 31.59 -0.50 -10.85
C LEU A 705 32.37 0.66 -10.20
N TYR A 706 31.67 1.64 -9.62
CA TYR A 706 32.28 2.76 -8.92
C TYR A 706 33.12 2.30 -7.73
N GLN A 707 32.57 1.42 -6.89
CA GLN A 707 33.27 0.87 -5.73
C GLN A 707 34.44 -0.05 -6.13
N ALA A 708 34.34 -0.75 -7.27
CA ALA A 708 35.45 -1.51 -7.83
C ALA A 708 36.60 -0.57 -8.28
N LEU A 709 36.28 0.49 -9.03
CA LEU A 709 37.26 1.48 -9.48
C LEU A 709 37.95 2.16 -8.30
N LYS A 710 37.18 2.56 -7.28
CA LYS A 710 37.69 3.11 -6.02
C LYS A 710 38.62 2.13 -5.30
N GLY A 711 38.28 0.84 -5.28
CA GLY A 711 39.14 -0.20 -4.71
C GLY A 711 40.52 -0.31 -5.37
N PHE A 712 40.61 -0.08 -6.68
CA PHE A 712 41.89 -0.09 -7.41
C PHE A 712 42.66 1.22 -7.32
N LYS A 713 41.98 2.37 -7.39
CA LYS A 713 42.64 3.69 -7.45
C LYS A 713 42.82 4.37 -6.09
N GLY A 714 42.20 3.86 -5.02
CA GLY A 714 42.21 4.44 -3.67
C GLY A 714 41.10 5.47 -3.45
N ASP A 715 40.91 5.91 -2.19
CA ASP A 715 39.75 6.73 -1.78
C ASP A 715 39.74 8.17 -2.32
N ASP A 716 40.91 8.69 -2.69
CA ASP A 716 41.14 10.07 -3.11
C ASP A 716 41.25 10.23 -4.64
N PHE A 717 41.02 9.16 -5.42
CA PHE A 717 41.26 9.16 -6.87
C PHE A 717 40.43 10.18 -7.65
N ASN A 718 39.31 10.60 -7.09
CA ASN A 718 38.40 11.59 -7.67
C ASN A 718 38.36 12.91 -6.90
N LEU A 719 39.27 13.09 -5.95
CA LEU A 719 39.34 14.25 -5.07
C LEU A 719 40.12 15.39 -5.75
N MET A 720 39.55 16.59 -5.72
CA MET A 720 40.10 17.80 -6.30
C MET A 720 40.33 18.81 -5.17
N LYS A 721 41.60 19.04 -4.83
CA LYS A 721 42.02 19.91 -3.72
C LYS A 721 42.45 21.26 -4.24
N GLY A 722 41.97 22.34 -3.62
CA GLY A 722 42.34 23.70 -4.01
C GLY A 722 41.84 24.75 -3.03
N HIS A 723 40.56 24.65 -2.64
CA HIS A 723 39.98 25.53 -1.64
C HIS A 723 40.47 25.22 -0.23
N LYS A 724 40.40 26.21 0.66
CA LYS A 724 40.79 26.10 2.09
C LYS A 724 39.60 26.08 3.04
N ASP A 725 38.40 26.31 2.52
CA ASP A 725 37.14 26.35 3.26
C ASP A 725 35.99 25.92 2.32
N TYR A 726 34.77 25.87 2.83
CA TYR A 726 33.56 25.42 2.15
C TYR A 726 33.43 25.95 0.72
N VAL A 727 33.51 25.05 -0.26
CA VAL A 727 33.18 25.29 -1.68
C VAL A 727 31.69 25.56 -1.81
N ARG A 728 31.28 26.77 -2.20
CA ARG A 728 29.87 27.18 -2.18
C ARG A 728 29.20 27.02 -3.53
N THR A 729 29.95 27.18 -4.61
CA THR A 729 29.36 27.25 -5.94
C THR A 729 30.24 26.66 -7.02
N LEU A 730 29.60 26.08 -8.04
CA LEU A 730 30.24 25.44 -9.18
C LEU A 730 29.57 25.88 -10.49
N PHE A 731 30.40 26.20 -11.48
CA PHE A 731 29.97 26.52 -12.83
C PHE A 731 30.89 25.87 -13.86
N PHE A 732 30.36 24.99 -14.69
CA PHE A 732 31.09 24.39 -15.79
C PHE A 732 30.79 25.11 -17.10
N ASP A 733 31.83 25.55 -17.82
CA ASP A 733 31.69 26.06 -19.19
C ASP A 733 32.09 24.97 -20.21
N PRO A 734 31.13 24.41 -20.97
CA PRO A 734 31.42 23.39 -21.97
C PRO A 734 32.23 23.91 -23.17
N GLU A 735 32.17 25.21 -23.50
CA GLU A 735 32.89 25.78 -24.65
C GLU A 735 34.39 25.89 -24.37
N LEU A 736 34.72 26.33 -23.16
CA LEU A 736 36.12 26.45 -22.70
C LEU A 736 36.64 25.15 -22.09
N ASN A 737 35.74 24.20 -21.76
CA ASN A 737 36.03 22.95 -21.08
C ASN A 737 36.73 23.14 -19.72
N TYR A 738 36.27 24.16 -18.97
CA TYR A 738 36.75 24.47 -17.64
C TYR A 738 35.59 24.49 -16.63
N LEU A 739 35.86 23.96 -15.45
CA LEU A 739 35.05 24.17 -14.26
C LEU A 739 35.59 25.40 -13.51
N TYR A 740 34.70 26.21 -12.97
CA TYR A 740 34.99 27.29 -12.06
C TYR A 740 34.33 27.00 -10.72
N SER A 741 35.07 27.20 -9.63
CA SER A 741 34.54 27.04 -8.26
C SER A 741 34.84 28.26 -7.43
N ALA A 742 33.94 28.61 -6.52
CA ALA A 742 34.17 29.67 -5.55
C ALA A 742 33.72 29.25 -4.14
N GLY A 743 34.46 29.72 -3.14
CA GLY A 743 34.39 29.19 -1.78
C GLY A 743 34.31 30.27 -0.68
N SER A 744 34.06 29.79 0.54
CA SER A 744 34.00 30.62 1.75
C SER A 744 35.38 31.18 2.13
N ASP A 745 36.45 30.60 1.58
CA ASP A 745 37.82 31.09 1.66
C ASP A 745 38.06 32.38 0.85
N GLY A 746 37.07 32.82 0.08
CA GLY A 746 37.14 34.05 -0.71
C GLY A 746 38.00 33.94 -1.96
N THR A 747 38.14 32.73 -2.49
CA THR A 747 38.90 32.43 -3.70
C THR A 747 37.99 31.95 -4.83
N ILE A 748 38.43 32.15 -6.07
CA ILE A 748 37.88 31.51 -7.26
C ILE A 748 38.97 30.67 -7.91
N HIS A 749 38.67 29.40 -8.15
CA HIS A 749 39.56 28.45 -8.82
C HIS A 749 38.99 28.07 -10.18
N LYS A 750 39.90 27.78 -11.11
CA LYS A 750 39.65 27.24 -12.44
C LYS A 750 40.24 25.84 -12.52
N TRP A 751 39.50 24.92 -13.12
CA TRP A 751 39.88 23.52 -13.21
C TRP A 751 39.69 23.05 -14.65
N LYS A 752 40.76 22.57 -15.27
CA LYS A 752 40.66 21.98 -16.61
C LYS A 752 39.90 20.66 -16.49
N ASN A 753 38.90 20.44 -17.35
CA ASN A 753 38.19 19.18 -17.33
C ASN A 753 39.13 18.00 -17.60
N GLY A 754 39.01 16.94 -16.79
CA GLY A 754 39.93 15.79 -16.78
C GLY A 754 41.21 15.98 -15.94
N SER A 755 41.49 17.18 -15.43
CA SER A 755 42.56 17.43 -14.45
C SER A 755 42.00 17.47 -13.03
N LEU A 756 42.79 17.05 -12.05
CA LEU A 756 42.50 17.21 -10.62
C LEU A 756 43.16 18.48 -10.04
N GLU A 757 43.98 19.16 -10.82
CA GLU A 757 44.71 20.37 -10.41
C GLU A 757 43.90 21.64 -10.62
N SER A 758 44.10 22.61 -9.72
CA SER A 758 43.43 23.90 -9.73
C SER A 758 44.38 25.03 -10.13
N GLU A 759 43.87 25.99 -10.89
CA GLU A 759 44.50 27.30 -11.11
C GLU A 759 43.73 28.36 -10.31
N LEU A 760 44.42 29.09 -9.43
CA LEU A 760 43.82 30.17 -8.65
C LEU A 760 43.65 31.41 -9.54
N ILE A 761 42.41 31.91 -9.65
CA ILE A 761 42.09 33.12 -10.45
C ILE A 761 42.16 34.38 -9.59
N THR A 762 41.46 34.38 -8.45
CA THR A 762 41.38 35.55 -7.57
C THR A 762 41.27 35.10 -6.11
N GLU A 763 41.72 35.96 -5.21
CA GLU A 763 41.74 35.77 -3.76
C GLU A 763 41.27 37.04 -3.03
N ASN A 764 41.08 36.94 -1.71
CA ASN A 764 40.74 38.06 -0.82
C ASN A 764 39.38 38.74 -1.13
N GLN A 765 38.42 38.01 -1.69
CA GLN A 765 37.08 38.54 -1.98
C GLN A 765 36.13 38.49 -0.75
N GLY A 766 36.60 38.00 0.40
CA GLY A 766 35.75 37.68 1.55
C GLY A 766 34.88 36.45 1.29
N VAL A 767 33.99 36.09 2.22
CA VAL A 767 33.20 34.85 2.11
C VAL A 767 32.25 34.92 0.90
N ILE A 768 32.57 34.20 -0.17
CA ILE A 768 31.76 34.14 -1.39
C ILE A 768 30.56 33.22 -1.14
N ARG A 769 29.36 33.66 -1.52
CA ARG A 769 28.11 32.89 -1.38
C ARG A 769 27.62 32.34 -2.71
N GLY A 770 27.98 32.96 -3.84
CA GLY A 770 27.74 32.39 -5.15
C GLY A 770 28.47 33.14 -6.26
N LEU A 771 28.57 32.47 -7.41
CA LEU A 771 29.20 32.92 -8.64
C LEU A 771 28.15 32.85 -9.74
N LEU A 772 28.00 33.94 -10.48
CA LEU A 772 27.08 34.07 -11.60
C LEU A 772 27.90 34.38 -12.84
N VAL A 773 27.55 33.78 -13.97
CA VAL A 773 28.22 34.01 -15.25
C VAL A 773 27.19 34.32 -16.32
N SER A 774 27.43 35.38 -17.08
CA SER A 774 26.70 35.76 -18.29
C SER A 774 27.66 35.67 -19.47
N LYS A 775 27.57 34.57 -20.23
CA LYS A 775 28.41 34.33 -21.40
C LYS A 775 28.11 35.32 -22.53
N THR A 776 26.84 35.69 -22.71
CA THR A 776 26.38 36.61 -23.76
C THR A 776 26.97 38.02 -23.61
N LYS A 777 27.14 38.49 -22.37
CA LYS A 777 27.70 39.80 -22.06
C LYS A 777 29.19 39.77 -21.70
N GLY A 778 29.79 38.58 -21.61
CA GLY A 778 31.18 38.43 -21.16
C GLY A 778 31.38 39.01 -19.75
N ARG A 779 30.48 38.68 -18.82
CA ARG A 779 30.50 39.17 -17.45
C ARG A 779 30.38 38.01 -16.46
N ALA A 780 31.10 38.12 -15.35
CA ALA A 780 30.92 37.27 -14.18
C ALA A 780 30.68 38.13 -12.95
N ALA A 781 29.98 37.61 -11.96
CA ALA A 781 29.76 38.33 -10.72
C ALA A 781 29.77 37.37 -9.53
N ILE A 782 30.39 37.80 -8.43
CA ILE A 782 30.29 37.12 -7.14
C ILE A 782 29.54 37.99 -6.16
N TYR A 783 28.78 37.37 -5.28
CA TYR A 783 28.16 38.04 -4.14
C TYR A 783 28.62 37.41 -2.83
N THR A 784 28.80 38.26 -1.82
CA THR A 784 29.48 37.92 -0.57
C THR A 784 28.54 37.98 0.63
N GLU A 785 28.95 37.35 1.73
CA GLU A 785 28.24 37.42 3.01
C GLU A 785 28.14 38.86 3.58
N GLN A 786 29.00 39.78 3.15
CA GLN A 786 28.99 41.18 3.59
C GLN A 786 28.02 42.07 2.80
N GLY A 787 27.22 41.51 1.89
CA GLY A 787 26.28 42.30 1.09
C GLY A 787 26.89 43.02 -0.11
N LYS A 788 28.16 42.71 -0.42
CA LYS A 788 28.90 43.26 -1.56
C LYS A 788 28.86 42.31 -2.74
N MET A 789 28.88 42.89 -3.94
CA MET A 789 29.01 42.19 -5.21
C MET A 789 30.25 42.70 -5.95
N THR A 790 31.06 41.79 -6.48
CA THR A 790 32.19 42.11 -7.36
C THR A 790 31.84 41.61 -8.76
N ILE A 791 31.92 42.48 -9.76
CA ILE A 791 31.66 42.19 -11.17
C ILE A 791 33.00 42.14 -11.90
N PHE A 792 33.17 41.12 -12.73
CA PHE A 792 34.36 40.81 -13.50
C PHE A 792 34.06 40.71 -15.01
N SER A 793 35.09 40.83 -15.83
CA SER A 793 35.06 40.31 -17.20
C SER A 793 34.99 38.78 -17.19
N TYR A 794 34.46 38.19 -18.25
CA TYR A 794 34.47 36.75 -18.47
C TYR A 794 34.92 36.47 -19.91
N PRO A 795 35.87 35.54 -20.14
CA PRO A 795 36.39 34.51 -19.21
C PRO A 795 37.66 34.85 -18.41
N GLU A 796 38.20 36.06 -18.51
CA GLU A 796 39.48 36.43 -17.89
C GLU A 796 39.37 36.74 -16.38
N PHE A 797 38.16 37.00 -15.87
CA PHE A 797 37.91 37.35 -14.47
C PHE A 797 38.67 38.61 -14.00
N GLU A 798 38.84 39.59 -14.88
CA GLU A 798 39.41 40.90 -14.50
C GLU A 798 38.36 41.70 -13.71
N GLU A 799 38.74 42.22 -12.54
CA GLU A 799 37.81 42.97 -11.67
C GLU A 799 37.43 44.31 -12.33
N LEU A 800 36.13 44.49 -12.63
CA LEU A 800 35.60 45.70 -13.24
C LEU A 800 35.06 46.66 -12.17
N LYS A 801 34.22 46.15 -11.26
CA LYS A 801 33.56 46.99 -10.25
C LYS A 801 33.16 46.21 -9.00
N LYS A 802 33.36 46.84 -7.84
CA LYS A 802 32.73 46.45 -6.57
C LYS A 802 31.55 47.34 -6.25
N VAL A 803 30.43 46.73 -5.91
CA VAL A 803 29.15 47.39 -5.63
C VAL A 803 28.63 46.91 -4.27
N GLU A 804 28.22 47.84 -3.42
CA GLU A 804 27.51 47.52 -2.18
C GLU A 804 26.02 47.42 -2.49
N VAL A 805 25.47 46.22 -2.42
CA VAL A 805 24.08 45.95 -2.82
C VAL A 805 23.14 46.05 -1.61
N SER A 806 23.58 45.55 -0.47
CA SER A 806 22.80 45.51 0.77
C SER A 806 23.72 45.63 1.99
N LYS A 807 23.17 46.09 3.11
CA LYS A 807 23.85 46.08 4.41
C LYS A 807 23.82 44.71 5.11
N GLY A 808 23.07 43.74 4.58
CA GLY A 808 22.93 42.39 5.11
C GLY A 808 23.41 41.33 4.12
N GLN A 809 23.45 40.07 4.56
CA GLN A 809 24.00 38.97 3.77
C GLN A 809 23.24 38.74 2.47
N LEU A 810 23.96 38.37 1.40
CA LEU A 810 23.38 37.87 0.15
C LEU A 810 23.51 36.35 0.10
N TRP A 811 22.46 35.66 -0.34
CA TRP A 811 22.40 34.20 -0.35
C TRP A 811 22.13 33.61 -1.73
N THR A 812 21.47 34.35 -2.61
CA THR A 812 21.10 33.85 -3.93
C THR A 812 21.08 34.99 -4.95
N GLY A 813 21.37 34.64 -6.20
CA GLY A 813 21.19 35.56 -7.33
C GLY A 813 21.12 34.85 -8.67
N SER A 814 20.71 35.58 -9.69
CA SER A 814 20.63 35.13 -11.07
C SER A 814 20.76 36.31 -12.01
N PHE A 815 21.39 36.11 -13.17
CA PHE A 815 21.25 37.04 -14.28
C PHE A 815 19.83 37.00 -14.85
N ASP A 816 19.40 38.10 -15.44
CA ASP A 816 18.25 38.12 -16.33
C ASP A 816 18.56 37.40 -17.65
N GLN A 817 17.52 37.15 -18.45
CA GLN A 817 17.67 36.38 -19.70
C GLN A 817 18.60 37.04 -20.74
N TYR A 818 18.85 38.35 -20.63
CA TYR A 818 19.69 39.11 -21.55
C TYR A 818 21.12 39.30 -21.01
N GLY A 819 21.32 39.10 -19.72
CA GLY A 819 22.57 39.34 -19.00
C GLY A 819 22.78 40.81 -18.60
N ASP A 820 21.79 41.68 -18.78
CA ASP A 820 21.90 43.13 -18.53
C ASP A 820 21.74 43.48 -17.05
N ARG A 821 20.97 42.68 -16.32
CA ARG A 821 20.72 42.88 -14.88
C ARG A 821 21.01 41.61 -14.08
N ILE A 822 21.50 41.79 -12.87
CA ILE A 822 21.62 40.74 -11.85
C ILE A 822 20.57 40.96 -10.78
N PHE A 823 19.73 39.95 -10.55
CA PHE A 823 18.81 39.92 -9.43
C PHE A 823 19.43 39.18 -8.26
N VAL A 824 19.43 39.78 -7.07
CA VAL A 824 20.05 39.23 -5.87
C VAL A 824 19.20 39.45 -4.63
N ALA A 825 19.20 38.47 -3.74
CA ALA A 825 18.49 38.50 -2.46
C ALA A 825 19.28 37.79 -1.37
N GLY A 826 18.87 37.98 -0.13
CA GLY A 826 19.46 37.30 1.02
C GLY A 826 18.71 37.59 2.31
N GLN A 827 19.40 38.10 3.32
CA GLN A 827 18.84 38.27 4.67
C GLN A 827 17.66 39.25 4.73
N THR A 828 17.59 40.19 3.79
CA THR A 828 16.48 41.14 3.68
C THR A 828 15.31 40.53 2.89
N GLN A 829 14.09 40.96 3.20
CA GLN A 829 12.87 40.59 2.45
C GLN A 829 12.75 41.41 1.15
N LYS A 830 13.87 41.63 0.47
CA LYS A 830 13.96 42.43 -0.75
C LYS A 830 14.81 41.72 -1.78
N VAL A 831 14.35 41.80 -3.02
CA VAL A 831 15.16 41.47 -4.19
C VAL A 831 15.72 42.79 -4.74
N TYR A 832 17.02 42.82 -4.99
CA TYR A 832 17.70 43.96 -5.62
C TYR A 832 18.01 43.63 -7.08
N ALA A 833 17.93 44.63 -7.94
CA ALA A 833 18.42 44.56 -9.31
C ALA A 833 19.70 45.41 -9.41
N VAL A 834 20.74 44.82 -9.97
CA VAL A 834 22.01 45.50 -10.27
C VAL A 834 22.19 45.54 -11.77
N ASP A 835 22.29 46.74 -12.34
CA ASP A 835 22.57 46.93 -13.76
C ASP A 835 24.05 46.71 -14.06
N ILE A 836 24.38 45.89 -15.06
CA ILE A 836 25.75 45.40 -15.28
C ILE A 836 26.68 46.45 -15.91
N GLU A 837 26.13 47.48 -16.54
CA GLU A 837 26.91 48.52 -17.24
C GLU A 837 27.02 49.80 -16.41
N SER A 838 25.90 50.27 -15.85
CA SER A 838 25.87 51.46 -14.99
C SER A 838 26.26 51.17 -13.53
N TYR A 839 26.22 49.90 -13.12
CA TYR A 839 26.44 49.44 -11.75
C TYR A 839 25.44 50.00 -10.73
N ALA A 840 24.31 50.53 -11.22
CA ALA A 840 23.25 51.07 -10.37
C ALA A 840 22.53 49.93 -9.64
N VAL A 841 22.27 50.14 -8.34
CA VAL A 841 21.50 49.20 -7.50
C VAL A 841 20.13 49.78 -7.23
N ALA A 842 19.09 49.02 -7.57
CA ALA A 842 17.71 49.38 -7.28
C ALA A 842 17.00 48.27 -6.47
N SER A 843 16.10 48.66 -5.58
CA SER A 843 15.18 47.71 -4.94
C SER A 843 14.14 47.31 -5.98
N PHE A 844 14.07 46.02 -6.32
CA PHE A 844 13.17 45.50 -7.34
C PHE A 844 11.81 45.11 -6.75
N VAL A 845 11.81 44.21 -5.76
CA VAL A 845 10.59 43.70 -5.12
C VAL A 845 10.78 43.60 -3.61
N LYS A 846 9.71 43.84 -2.84
CA LYS A 846 9.65 43.55 -1.41
C LYS A 846 8.68 42.40 -1.20
N THR A 847 9.15 41.34 -0.56
CA THR A 847 8.39 40.09 -0.35
C THR A 847 7.86 40.01 1.08
N SER A 848 6.92 39.08 1.32
CA SER A 848 6.35 38.80 2.65
C SER A 848 7.28 38.00 3.56
N SER A 849 8.19 37.20 2.99
CA SER A 849 9.18 36.38 3.69
C SER A 849 10.55 36.49 3.01
N ARG A 850 11.60 35.95 3.65
CA ARG A 850 12.96 35.94 3.09
C ARG A 850 13.01 35.02 1.87
N ILE A 851 13.86 35.36 0.92
CA ILE A 851 14.07 34.58 -0.29
C ILE A 851 15.25 33.65 -0.07
N THR A 852 15.02 32.34 -0.19
CA THR A 852 16.05 31.31 -0.02
C THR A 852 16.73 30.97 -1.34
N LYS A 853 16.00 30.98 -2.45
CA LYS A 853 16.55 30.76 -3.80
C LYS A 853 15.86 31.65 -4.83
N LEU A 854 16.65 32.21 -5.75
CA LEU A 854 16.19 32.94 -6.94
C LEU A 854 16.68 32.24 -8.19
N GLN A 855 15.81 32.18 -9.19
CA GLN A 855 16.19 31.77 -10.54
C GLN A 855 15.34 32.49 -11.58
N VAL A 856 15.96 32.89 -12.68
CA VAL A 856 15.25 33.43 -13.84
C VAL A 856 14.92 32.29 -14.79
N SER A 857 13.68 32.25 -15.26
CA SER A 857 13.22 31.27 -16.24
C SER A 857 13.74 31.65 -17.63
N ASN A 858 14.44 30.72 -18.26
CA ASN A 858 14.96 30.89 -19.63
C ASN A 858 13.86 30.95 -20.70
N LEU A 859 12.62 30.55 -20.37
CA LEU A 859 11.51 30.48 -21.33
C LEU A 859 10.77 31.82 -21.47
N ASP A 860 10.50 32.50 -20.36
CA ASP A 860 9.65 33.69 -20.31
C ASP A 860 10.32 34.89 -19.62
N GLY A 861 11.59 34.77 -19.23
CA GLY A 861 12.36 35.83 -18.57
C GLY A 861 11.88 36.20 -17.17
N ASN A 862 10.90 35.48 -16.63
CA ASN A 862 10.31 35.79 -15.34
C ASN A 862 11.19 35.30 -14.20
N ILE A 863 11.19 36.06 -13.11
CA ILE A 863 11.98 35.77 -11.91
C ILE A 863 11.13 34.93 -10.97
N TRP A 864 11.67 33.79 -10.55
CA TRP A 864 11.03 32.92 -9.57
C TRP A 864 11.85 32.94 -8.29
N GLY A 865 11.17 33.21 -7.19
CA GLY A 865 11.77 33.21 -5.87
C GLY A 865 11.07 32.23 -4.97
N MET A 866 11.86 31.33 -4.40
CA MET A 866 11.39 30.50 -3.31
C MET A 866 11.59 31.23 -1.98
N LEU A 867 10.52 31.27 -1.20
CA LEU A 867 10.46 31.91 0.10
C LEU A 867 10.79 30.89 1.21
N GLU A 868 11.26 31.40 2.34
CA GLU A 868 11.51 30.61 3.56
C GLU A 868 10.22 29.92 4.08
N SER A 869 9.05 30.42 3.70
CA SER A 869 7.76 29.81 3.98
C SER A 869 7.43 28.58 3.10
N GLY A 870 8.30 28.19 2.15
CA GLY A 870 8.04 27.09 1.21
C GLY A 870 7.20 27.47 -0.01
N ALA A 871 6.74 28.72 -0.09
CA ALA A 871 6.03 29.25 -1.26
C ALA A 871 7.00 29.66 -2.38
N VAL A 872 6.58 29.46 -3.63
CA VAL A 872 7.29 29.93 -4.82
C VAL A 872 6.48 31.04 -5.47
N MET A 873 7.11 32.21 -5.57
CA MET A 873 6.53 33.41 -6.15
C MET A 873 7.18 33.72 -7.49
N LYS A 874 6.39 34.31 -8.39
CA LYS A 874 6.82 34.75 -9.71
C LYS A 874 6.65 36.26 -9.86
N TRP A 875 7.66 36.92 -10.44
CA TRP A 875 7.66 38.35 -10.74
C TRP A 875 8.15 38.63 -12.18
N CYS A 876 7.60 39.66 -12.81
CA CYS A 876 8.04 40.14 -14.11
C CYS A 876 9.08 41.26 -13.95
N PRO A 877 10.28 41.14 -14.53
CA PRO A 877 11.35 42.15 -14.41
C PRO A 877 10.97 43.53 -14.97
N ASP A 878 10.02 43.58 -15.92
CA ASP A 878 9.61 44.81 -16.60
C ASP A 878 8.20 45.28 -16.18
N GLY A 879 7.67 44.76 -15.07
CA GLY A 879 6.40 45.21 -14.48
C GLY A 879 5.12 44.78 -15.22
N GLY A 880 5.23 43.84 -16.16
CA GLY A 880 4.11 43.37 -16.99
C GLY A 880 3.19 42.33 -16.33
N CYS A 881 3.47 41.87 -15.11
CA CYS A 881 2.61 40.97 -14.36
C CYS A 881 2.66 41.26 -12.86
N ASP A 882 1.51 41.11 -12.19
CA ASP A 882 1.39 41.17 -10.74
C ASP A 882 2.09 39.98 -10.07
N GLU A 883 2.48 40.16 -8.81
CA GLU A 883 3.05 39.10 -7.97
C GLU A 883 2.13 37.88 -7.96
N THR A 884 2.61 36.77 -8.52
CA THR A 884 1.82 35.55 -8.70
C THR A 884 2.37 34.43 -7.84
N LEU A 885 1.52 33.83 -7.01
CA LEU A 885 1.84 32.60 -6.29
C LEU A 885 1.79 31.41 -7.26
N VAL A 886 2.90 30.69 -7.37
CA VAL A 886 3.01 29.56 -8.31
C VAL A 886 2.89 28.22 -7.60
N TYR A 887 3.47 28.11 -6.41
CA TYR A 887 3.43 26.92 -5.59
C TYR A 887 3.36 27.30 -4.11
N ALA A 888 2.61 26.57 -3.30
CA ALA A 888 2.49 26.82 -1.87
C ALA A 888 2.40 25.51 -1.06
N ASP A 889 3.50 25.15 -0.41
CA ASP A 889 3.52 24.19 0.69
C ASP A 889 4.05 24.92 1.93
N GLN A 890 3.14 25.50 2.71
CA GLN A 890 3.48 26.38 3.84
C GLN A 890 3.95 25.63 5.09
N ARG A 891 4.18 24.32 4.98
CA ARG A 891 4.51 23.46 6.12
C ARG A 891 6.02 23.29 6.31
N ILE A 892 6.80 23.51 5.26
CA ILE A 892 8.24 23.20 5.24
C ILE A 892 8.99 24.32 4.51
N THR A 893 10.16 24.70 5.02
CA THR A 893 11.02 25.71 4.38
C THR A 893 11.57 25.21 3.05
N GLY A 894 11.36 26.00 1.99
CA GLY A 894 11.94 25.74 0.67
C GLY A 894 13.39 26.20 0.61
N THR A 895 14.30 25.38 0.09
CA THR A 895 15.75 25.62 0.10
C THR A 895 16.43 25.63 -1.27
N ALA A 896 15.97 24.83 -2.24
CA ALA A 896 16.49 24.82 -3.61
C ALA A 896 15.37 24.88 -4.68
N LEU A 897 15.67 25.51 -5.82
CA LEU A 897 14.79 25.64 -6.98
C LEU A 897 15.62 25.54 -8.25
N ALA A 898 15.15 24.74 -9.22
CA ALA A 898 15.79 24.54 -10.52
C ALA A 898 14.76 24.39 -11.65
N PHE A 899 15.02 24.98 -12.81
CA PHE A 899 14.29 24.72 -14.06
C PHE A 899 14.96 23.66 -14.92
N SER A 900 14.16 22.87 -15.64
CA SER A 900 14.61 22.15 -16.84
C SER A 900 14.96 23.13 -17.96
N ASP A 901 15.79 22.72 -18.93
CA ASP A 901 16.22 23.58 -20.05
C ASP A 901 15.05 23.96 -20.95
N ASP A 902 14.05 23.08 -21.07
CA ASP A 902 12.80 23.37 -21.78
C ASP A 902 11.84 24.27 -20.98
N GLY A 903 12.16 24.55 -19.71
CA GLY A 903 11.40 25.41 -18.81
C GLY A 903 10.03 24.88 -18.41
N LYS A 904 9.69 23.63 -18.75
CA LYS A 904 8.37 23.02 -18.49
C LYS A 904 8.29 22.35 -17.13
N THR A 905 9.42 21.86 -16.61
CA THR A 905 9.49 21.18 -15.32
C THR A 905 10.32 22.02 -14.34
N VAL A 906 9.82 22.12 -13.12
CA VAL A 906 10.50 22.79 -12.02
C VAL A 906 10.76 21.78 -10.92
N ALA A 907 12.00 21.69 -10.45
CA ALA A 907 12.35 20.93 -9.26
C ALA A 907 12.43 21.88 -8.06
N LEU A 908 11.75 21.49 -6.98
CA LEU A 908 11.74 22.19 -5.70
C LEU A 908 12.36 21.28 -4.64
N GLY A 909 13.23 21.83 -3.80
CA GLY A 909 13.86 21.12 -2.69
C GLY A 909 13.65 21.83 -1.37
N PHE A 910 13.50 21.05 -0.31
CA PHE A 910 13.06 21.52 1.01
C PHE A 910 14.06 21.17 2.13
N GLU A 911 13.87 21.80 3.29
CA GLU A 911 14.71 21.66 4.50
C GLU A 911 14.66 20.24 5.11
N ASP A 912 13.59 19.47 4.89
CA ASP A 912 13.41 18.11 5.40
C ASP A 912 13.93 17.03 4.44
N GLY A 913 14.53 17.41 3.31
CA GLY A 913 15.01 16.48 2.29
C GLY A 913 13.98 16.13 1.22
N LYS A 914 12.75 16.64 1.31
CA LYS A 914 11.71 16.46 0.27
C LYS A 914 12.14 17.13 -1.04
N LEU A 915 11.81 16.48 -2.16
CA LEU A 915 11.99 16.98 -3.51
C LEU A 915 10.70 16.84 -4.29
N ILE A 916 10.27 17.90 -4.96
CA ILE A 916 9.04 17.91 -5.75
C ILE A 916 9.38 18.26 -7.18
N LEU A 917 8.93 17.43 -8.12
CA LEU A 917 8.88 17.75 -9.53
C LEU A 917 7.51 18.34 -9.84
N TRP A 918 7.49 19.51 -10.44
CA TRP A 918 6.27 20.26 -10.70
C TRP A 918 6.17 20.64 -12.18
N ASP A 919 5.00 20.41 -12.78
CA ASP A 919 4.72 20.73 -14.17
C ASP A 919 4.16 22.15 -14.25
N ARG A 920 4.90 23.01 -14.94
CA ARG A 920 4.56 24.43 -15.05
C ARG A 920 3.36 24.71 -15.93
N ILE A 921 3.10 23.87 -16.92
CA ILE A 921 2.04 24.11 -17.90
C ILE A 921 0.68 23.75 -17.31
N THR A 922 0.62 22.62 -16.61
CA THR A 922 -0.60 22.11 -15.97
C THR A 922 -0.80 22.66 -14.57
N GLY A 923 0.26 23.13 -13.91
CA GLY A 923 0.22 23.63 -12.54
C GLY A 923 0.17 22.53 -11.49
N THR A 924 0.42 21.28 -11.86
CA THR A 924 0.28 20.11 -10.98
C THR A 924 1.63 19.51 -10.60
N GLU A 925 1.68 18.90 -9.42
CA GLU A 925 2.78 18.04 -9.01
C GLU A 925 2.89 16.84 -9.96
N ILE A 926 4.10 16.59 -10.49
CA ILE A 926 4.43 15.44 -11.32
C ILE A 926 4.77 14.26 -10.40
N ASP A 927 5.67 14.49 -9.45
CA ASP A 927 6.14 13.47 -8.52
C ASP A 927 6.85 14.05 -7.29
N ASN A 928 6.98 13.21 -6.25
CA ASN A 928 7.72 13.48 -5.03
C ASN A 928 8.88 12.50 -4.88
N LEU A 929 10.10 13.00 -5.10
CA LEU A 929 11.32 12.20 -5.06
C LEU A 929 11.83 12.11 -3.61
N GLN A 930 11.37 11.11 -2.86
CA GLN A 930 11.79 10.92 -1.47
C GLN A 930 13.12 10.18 -1.38
N GLY A 931 14.03 10.67 -0.54
CA GLY A 931 15.22 9.91 -0.20
C GLY A 931 16.29 10.63 0.61
N HIS A 932 16.45 11.95 0.49
CA HIS A 932 17.39 12.68 1.33
C HIS A 932 16.90 12.74 2.78
N ASP A 933 17.81 12.58 3.74
CA ASP A 933 17.47 12.58 5.17
C ASP A 933 17.41 13.99 5.76
N THR A 934 17.96 14.97 5.04
CA THR A 934 18.07 16.36 5.49
C THR A 934 18.01 17.34 4.31
N ARG A 935 18.02 18.64 4.64
CA ARG A 935 17.99 19.79 3.73
C ARG A 935 18.69 19.58 2.39
N VAL A 936 17.91 19.76 1.32
CA VAL A 936 18.42 19.89 -0.05
C VAL A 936 19.13 21.22 -0.21
N THR A 937 20.35 21.22 -0.72
CA THR A 937 21.21 22.41 -0.87
C THR A 937 21.21 22.95 -2.30
N SER A 938 21.25 22.07 -3.31
CA SER A 938 21.21 22.45 -4.72
C SER A 938 20.54 21.39 -5.59
N LEU A 939 19.99 21.85 -6.71
CA LEU A 939 19.32 21.06 -7.73
C LEU A 939 19.81 21.50 -9.12
N LYS A 940 20.11 20.54 -10.01
CA LYS A 940 20.43 20.80 -11.42
C LYS A 940 19.86 19.72 -12.33
N PHE A 941 19.26 20.13 -13.43
CA PHE A 941 18.79 19.23 -14.47
C PHE A 941 19.92 18.85 -15.44
N ASP A 942 19.87 17.62 -15.92
CA ASP A 942 20.50 17.14 -17.15
C ASP A 942 19.38 16.72 -18.10
N ASN A 943 19.02 17.62 -19.01
CA ASN A 943 17.87 17.44 -19.88
C ASN A 943 18.16 16.53 -21.08
N GLU A 944 19.44 16.36 -21.42
CA GLU A 944 19.89 15.45 -22.47
C GLU A 944 19.66 14.00 -22.02
N ARG A 945 20.03 13.67 -20.79
CA ARG A 945 19.84 12.31 -20.24
C ARG A 945 18.60 12.12 -19.38
N LYS A 946 17.74 13.14 -19.27
CA LYS A 946 16.52 13.11 -18.43
C LYS A 946 16.83 12.74 -16.97
N ARG A 947 17.79 13.45 -16.38
CA ARG A 947 18.19 13.28 -14.99
C ARG A 947 18.11 14.58 -14.21
N LEU A 948 18.01 14.45 -12.89
CA LEU A 948 18.13 15.54 -11.94
C LEU A 948 19.21 15.15 -10.92
N VAL A 949 20.16 16.03 -10.63
CA VAL A 949 21.03 15.87 -9.46
C VAL A 949 20.52 16.73 -8.31
N SER A 950 20.43 16.14 -7.14
CA SER A 950 20.22 16.83 -5.86
C SER A 950 21.43 16.66 -4.96
N THR A 951 21.72 17.68 -4.17
CA THR A 951 22.77 17.67 -3.14
C THR A 951 22.13 18.00 -1.80
N SER A 952 22.66 17.45 -0.71
CA SER A 952 22.08 17.60 0.62
C SER A 952 23.13 17.75 1.72
N LEU A 953 22.70 18.30 2.86
CA LEU A 953 23.45 18.30 4.11
C LEU A 953 23.58 16.91 4.74
N ASP A 954 22.92 15.88 4.19
CA ASP A 954 23.12 14.48 4.59
C ASP A 954 24.49 13.93 4.15
N GLY A 955 25.27 14.73 3.41
CA GLY A 955 26.58 14.35 2.89
C GLY A 955 26.53 13.53 1.61
N SER A 956 25.37 13.49 0.93
CA SER A 956 25.18 12.79 -0.33
C SER A 956 24.78 13.71 -1.48
N ALA A 957 25.15 13.30 -2.69
CA ALA A 957 24.53 13.75 -3.92
C ALA A 957 23.77 12.58 -4.55
N ARG A 958 22.56 12.84 -5.06
CA ARG A 958 21.69 11.82 -5.65
C ARG A 958 21.32 12.19 -7.06
N ILE A 959 21.36 11.21 -7.95
CA ILE A 959 20.99 11.38 -9.36
C ILE A 959 19.70 10.61 -9.61
N TRP A 960 18.65 11.34 -9.93
CA TRP A 960 17.30 10.85 -10.13
C TRP A 960 17.02 10.71 -11.62
N ASN A 961 16.31 9.65 -11.98
CA ASN A 961 15.69 9.52 -13.29
C ASN A 961 14.37 10.31 -13.28
N ILE A 962 14.22 11.24 -14.21
CA ILE A 962 13.02 12.08 -14.32
C ILE A 962 12.21 11.79 -15.59
N GLU A 963 12.51 10.69 -16.27
CA GLU A 963 11.70 10.19 -17.37
C GLU A 963 10.32 9.73 -16.86
N LYS A 964 9.24 10.10 -17.59
CA LYS A 964 7.87 9.79 -17.16
C LYS A 964 7.69 8.28 -16.99
N GLY A 965 7.19 7.89 -15.81
CA GLY A 965 6.98 6.48 -15.44
C GLY A 965 8.20 5.78 -14.82
N ARG A 966 9.34 6.48 -14.70
CA ARG A 966 10.59 5.95 -14.13
C ARG A 966 11.08 6.74 -12.90
N THR A 967 10.29 7.69 -12.42
CA THR A 967 10.57 8.54 -11.25
C THR A 967 10.54 7.79 -9.91
N ASN A 968 9.91 6.61 -9.87
CA ASN A 968 9.93 5.69 -8.73
C ASN A 968 11.19 4.79 -8.67
N GLU A 969 12.09 4.88 -9.66
CA GLU A 969 13.35 4.14 -9.65
C GLU A 969 14.29 4.67 -8.56
N SER A 970 15.10 3.78 -7.97
CA SER A 970 16.09 4.21 -6.99
C SER A 970 17.13 5.15 -7.63
N PRO A 971 17.54 6.24 -6.97
CA PRO A 971 18.57 7.12 -7.49
C PRO A 971 19.96 6.49 -7.39
N ILE A 972 20.91 6.98 -8.19
CA ILE A 972 22.33 6.76 -7.93
C ILE A 972 22.71 7.59 -6.71
N ILE A 973 23.32 6.98 -5.69
CA ILE A 973 23.68 7.64 -4.43
C ILE A 973 25.20 7.78 -4.33
N LEU A 974 25.68 9.02 -4.31
CA LEU A 974 27.07 9.38 -4.12
C LEU A 974 27.27 9.88 -2.68
N ASN A 975 27.76 9.02 -1.79
CA ASN A 975 27.82 9.28 -0.34
C ASN A 975 29.24 9.25 0.24
N ASP A 976 30.26 9.28 -0.61
CA ASP A 976 31.67 9.28 -0.18
C ASP A 976 32.32 10.67 -0.17
N LEU A 977 31.49 11.71 -0.17
CA LEU A 977 31.93 13.11 -0.15
C LEU A 977 32.68 13.46 1.15
N GLY A 978 32.37 12.81 2.28
CA GLY A 978 33.02 13.01 3.57
C GLY A 978 32.62 14.29 4.32
N ALA A 979 31.79 15.13 3.71
CA ALA A 979 31.25 16.37 4.26
C ALA A 979 29.93 16.72 3.55
N TRP A 980 29.27 17.82 3.95
CA TRP A 980 28.00 18.25 3.35
C TRP A 980 28.19 18.62 1.88
N ALA A 981 27.25 18.21 1.02
CA ALA A 981 27.27 18.57 -0.40
C ALA A 981 26.66 19.97 -0.60
N SER A 982 27.38 20.90 -1.24
CA SER A 982 26.87 22.27 -1.50
C SER A 982 26.14 22.42 -2.81
N GLU A 983 26.88 22.22 -3.90
CA GLU A 983 26.42 22.44 -5.25
C GLU A 983 27.02 21.37 -6.16
N ALA A 984 26.25 20.99 -7.17
CA ALA A 984 26.68 20.08 -8.21
C ALA A 984 26.65 20.76 -9.58
N SER A 985 27.49 20.29 -10.49
CA SER A 985 27.53 20.77 -11.88
C SER A 985 27.83 19.61 -12.83
N PHE A 986 26.99 19.46 -13.85
CA PHE A 986 27.21 18.47 -14.92
C PHE A 986 28.23 18.99 -15.94
N ALA A 987 29.01 18.07 -16.49
CA ALA A 987 29.96 18.30 -17.55
C ALA A 987 29.91 17.16 -18.57
N ASP A 988 30.57 17.33 -19.72
CA ASP A 988 30.65 16.32 -20.78
C ASP A 988 29.27 15.80 -21.20
N HIS A 989 28.36 16.73 -21.48
CA HIS A 989 26.96 16.43 -21.81
C HIS A 989 26.19 15.72 -20.69
N GLY A 990 26.71 15.66 -19.46
CA GLY A 990 26.16 14.90 -18.34
C GLY A 990 26.92 13.60 -18.01
N LYS A 991 27.99 13.27 -18.75
CA LYS A 991 28.81 12.09 -18.41
C LYS A 991 29.65 12.30 -17.16
N THR A 992 30.00 13.54 -16.85
CA THR A 992 30.78 13.89 -15.67
C THR A 992 29.93 14.72 -14.71
N LEU A 993 30.11 14.52 -13.41
CA LEU A 993 29.50 15.33 -12.36
C LEU A 993 30.56 15.84 -11.39
N PHE A 994 30.56 17.15 -11.15
CA PHE A 994 31.35 17.78 -10.10
C PHE A 994 30.47 18.08 -8.91
N VAL A 995 30.95 17.79 -7.70
CA VAL A 995 30.24 18.09 -6.45
C VAL A 995 31.19 18.81 -5.50
N GLY A 996 30.77 19.98 -5.03
CA GLY A 996 31.48 20.76 -4.02
C GLY A 996 31.07 20.33 -2.62
N THR A 997 31.98 20.45 -1.66
CA THR A 997 31.73 20.05 -0.28
C THR A 997 32.01 21.16 0.73
N SER A 998 31.40 21.04 1.92
CA SER A 998 31.75 21.88 3.08
C SER A 998 33.12 21.58 3.67
N GLY A 999 33.67 20.41 3.36
CA GLY A 999 35.01 20.00 3.76
C GLY A 999 36.09 20.44 2.77
N HIS A 1000 36.01 21.66 2.24
CA HIS A 1000 36.99 22.33 1.36
C HIS A 1000 37.39 21.66 0.03
N ASP A 1001 36.95 20.42 -0.22
CA ASP A 1001 37.30 19.69 -1.44
C ASP A 1001 36.13 19.64 -2.44
N LEU A 1002 36.46 19.33 -3.69
CA LEU A 1002 35.49 18.92 -4.71
C LEU A 1002 35.73 17.46 -5.09
N ARG A 1003 34.69 16.77 -5.56
CA ARG A 1003 34.81 15.44 -6.17
C ARG A 1003 34.29 15.43 -7.60
N ARG A 1004 34.98 14.67 -8.46
CA ARG A 1004 34.63 14.44 -9.87
C ARG A 1004 34.14 13.01 -10.08
N TYR A 1005 32.89 12.82 -10.45
CA TYR A 1005 32.29 11.52 -10.71
C TYR A 1005 32.13 11.28 -12.22
N GLU A 1006 32.57 10.12 -12.68
CA GLU A 1006 32.19 9.58 -13.99
C GLU A 1006 30.83 8.90 -13.84
N LEU A 1007 29.86 9.29 -14.66
CA LEU A 1007 28.48 8.78 -14.66
C LEU A 1007 28.18 7.90 -15.87
N ASP A 1008 29.05 7.88 -16.86
CA ASP A 1008 28.93 7.04 -18.06
C ASP A 1008 29.33 5.59 -17.72
N ILE A 1009 28.33 4.72 -17.53
CA ILE A 1009 28.56 3.31 -17.12
C ILE A 1009 29.48 2.56 -18.08
N PRO A 1010 29.37 2.68 -19.42
CA PRO A 1010 30.29 2.02 -20.36
C PRO A 1010 31.75 2.46 -20.12
N SER A 1011 31.99 3.77 -20.05
CA SER A 1011 33.32 4.33 -19.77
C SER A 1011 33.86 3.90 -18.40
N LEU A 1012 32.98 3.79 -17.39
CA LEU A 1012 33.33 3.29 -16.06
C LEU A 1012 33.72 1.81 -16.10
N SER A 1013 32.98 0.99 -16.85
CA SER A 1013 33.27 -0.42 -17.08
C SER A 1013 34.62 -0.62 -17.77
N ASP A 1014 34.90 0.14 -18.83
CA ASP A 1014 36.19 0.10 -19.55
C ASP A 1014 37.37 0.45 -18.62
N ASN A 1015 37.20 1.47 -17.79
CA ASN A 1015 38.20 1.87 -16.80
C ASN A 1015 38.48 0.75 -15.78
N VAL A 1016 37.43 0.10 -15.26
CA VAL A 1016 37.58 -1.04 -14.35
C VAL A 1016 38.27 -2.21 -15.07
N CYS A 1017 37.84 -2.54 -16.29
CA CYS A 1017 38.40 -3.60 -17.12
C CYS A 1017 39.87 -3.41 -17.49
N SER A 1018 40.34 -2.16 -17.60
CA SER A 1018 41.76 -1.85 -17.85
C SER A 1018 42.66 -2.14 -16.64
N LEU A 1019 42.12 -2.11 -15.43
CA LEU A 1019 42.84 -2.29 -14.17
C LEU A 1019 42.73 -3.71 -13.61
N MET A 1020 41.81 -4.52 -14.12
CA MET A 1020 41.59 -5.88 -13.64
C MET A 1020 42.73 -6.83 -14.07
N PRO A 1021 43.33 -7.58 -13.12
CA PRO A 1021 44.35 -8.59 -13.43
C PRO A 1021 43.83 -9.77 -14.25
N ARG A 1022 42.59 -10.20 -14.00
CA ARG A 1022 41.89 -11.26 -14.73
C ARG A 1022 40.53 -10.77 -15.22
N LYS A 1023 40.10 -11.30 -16.37
CA LYS A 1023 38.84 -10.92 -17.05
C LYS A 1023 37.82 -12.06 -17.11
N GLU A 1024 38.11 -13.18 -16.46
CA GLU A 1024 37.27 -14.36 -16.42
C GLU A 1024 37.11 -14.84 -14.97
N MET A 1025 35.90 -15.24 -14.62
CA MET A 1025 35.63 -15.89 -13.34
C MET A 1025 36.09 -17.35 -13.41
N THR A 1026 36.55 -17.91 -12.29
CA THR A 1026 36.78 -19.36 -12.22
C THR A 1026 35.45 -20.10 -12.26
N GLN A 1027 35.45 -21.37 -12.69
CA GLN A 1027 34.21 -22.17 -12.73
C GLN A 1027 33.48 -22.22 -11.38
N LYS A 1028 34.24 -22.33 -10.28
CA LYS A 1028 33.67 -22.31 -8.92
C LYS A 1028 33.02 -20.97 -8.56
N GLU A 1029 33.58 -19.85 -9.01
CA GLU A 1029 32.97 -18.52 -8.81
C GLU A 1029 31.72 -18.37 -9.68
N TRP A 1030 31.77 -18.83 -10.93
CA TRP A 1030 30.66 -18.78 -11.87
C TRP A 1030 29.45 -19.58 -11.36
N ASP A 1031 29.65 -20.83 -10.94
CA ASP A 1031 28.58 -21.69 -10.39
C ASP A 1031 28.01 -21.09 -9.09
N ARG A 1032 28.84 -20.41 -8.30
CA ARG A 1032 28.43 -19.79 -7.03
C ARG A 1032 27.60 -18.52 -7.23
N TYR A 1033 27.94 -17.69 -8.21
CA TYR A 1033 27.38 -16.34 -8.34
C TYR A 1033 26.35 -16.20 -9.47
N VAL A 1034 26.54 -16.92 -10.59
CA VAL A 1034 25.67 -16.88 -11.78
C VAL A 1034 24.76 -18.10 -11.85
N GLY A 1035 25.32 -19.30 -11.59
CA GLY A 1035 24.59 -20.57 -11.56
C GLY A 1035 24.91 -21.51 -12.72
N GLU A 1036 24.56 -22.79 -12.55
CA GLU A 1036 24.86 -23.86 -13.51
C GLU A 1036 24.07 -23.71 -14.83
N GLY A 1037 24.71 -24.03 -15.96
CA GLY A 1037 24.08 -24.06 -17.29
C GLY A 1037 24.12 -22.76 -18.10
N ILE A 1038 24.87 -21.75 -17.65
CA ILE A 1038 25.18 -20.53 -18.42
C ILE A 1038 26.67 -20.56 -18.75
N ASP A 1039 27.05 -20.36 -20.02
CA ASP A 1039 28.45 -20.37 -20.44
C ASP A 1039 29.24 -19.23 -19.79
N ASN A 1040 30.36 -19.57 -19.17
CA ASN A 1040 31.32 -18.61 -18.61
C ASN A 1040 31.97 -17.81 -19.76
N ARG A 1041 32.00 -16.49 -19.63
CA ARG A 1041 32.48 -15.56 -20.65
C ARG A 1041 33.39 -14.52 -20.05
N ASN A 1042 34.18 -13.91 -20.92
CA ASN A 1042 34.99 -12.75 -20.56
C ASN A 1042 34.09 -11.58 -20.15
N VAL A 1043 34.27 -11.07 -18.93
CA VAL A 1043 33.40 -10.04 -18.34
C VAL A 1043 33.64 -8.64 -18.92
N CYS A 1044 34.69 -8.47 -19.74
CA CYS A 1044 35.13 -7.18 -20.30
C CYS A 1044 34.91 -7.04 -21.81
N ASN A 1045 34.37 -8.05 -22.50
CA ASN A 1045 34.08 -7.99 -23.92
C ASN A 1045 32.64 -7.51 -24.17
N GLY A 1046 32.26 -6.37 -23.57
CA GLY A 1046 30.90 -5.82 -23.68
C GLY A 1046 30.50 -5.33 -25.07
N SER A 1047 31.44 -5.17 -26.01
CA SER A 1047 31.20 -4.50 -27.29
C SER A 1047 31.35 -5.37 -28.56
N ASP A 1048 31.83 -6.61 -28.46
CA ASP A 1048 32.02 -7.51 -29.61
C ASP A 1048 31.11 -8.75 -29.51
N ILE A 1049 29.80 -8.55 -29.60
CA ILE A 1049 28.85 -9.65 -29.84
C ILE A 1049 27.79 -9.16 -30.86
N ASN A 1050 28.15 -9.24 -32.15
CA ASN A 1050 27.20 -9.23 -33.27
C ASN A 1050 26.52 -10.60 -33.40
#